data_AF-A0A7S8EAC8-F1
#
_entry.id   AF-A0A7S8EAC8-F1
#
_cell.length_a   1.000
_cell.length_b   1.000
_cell.length_c   1.000
_cell.angle_alpha   90.00
_cell.angle_beta   90.00
_cell.angle_gamma   90.00
#
_symmetry.space_group_name_H-M   'P 1'
#
loop_
_entity.id
_entity.type
_entity.pdbx_description
1 polymer ?
#
loop_
_entity_poly.entity_id
_entity_poly.type
_entity_poly.pdbx_seq_one_letter_code
_entity_poly.pdbx_strand_id
1 'polypeptide(L)'
;MKKILAGLLCLFAWAVIVPVQAQNPVTITVGMASFYQDLLKTPIENFNAAHEDIQIQLTEASLPYYGAGIDAETYLDDLSAAVSEADIFFAQSSQLPLVATRSGYILDIAPLVTADTSLNPSDFYGSMWRAFQWEGGMWAMPMTGDVIGILYDQDAFDEANLPYPGESWSMIDMETAAREFATYDENGDVEAPGVYIYASSDQIINSMLDNLLYDPVALEATPNFDDPALAELMTTWAELTEEGLIGTPTNSILDLPPVSISPSILSILPGLQGGDTSNYQFTSLPGGSTFIDVAGLAVSAGTLSRDAAYEVVKFLTTDLESVSSIVSSPIPALRELTDMDADTGIAALANISLPEDLLSTILAYVESAKSPADLLFSPYVAAALQNVQMNDALAEDALNEVEVTALDAMTAATNRQGDVVTVNAPGGRVLAPAGENDVNIKFGYYVLANAIPNQEELENFMVTYAEETSGVANVELERLSVLSGAISLANFADQVDCFYYSGNLVGSEDMSLLLPLDPLLDSDPNLNRNDVVGDVLSQLQFNGQTYALPIHLQPELIAYVPSSFEASGVPFPDPTWTTADFELALQSLQTDTAEDAPFGSRSIGGTYLLSLIASYGGLPLDTSTTPITLDFTSDSSVAAIRQVLDLAKEGYIHYSQMGDLAAMSNISFQDTYPMYAFLMSPIFNFAGTSEDVGYVPYPRGNMYTPVTYDIGAAYIIPNTGRMEACYDFISELARHPEFFGGMPAWSSELDNPVLATTQSEEATAYYEAFADTLSQPDHVEFQSMISSQVGVIDDLITSIWLYRAFDAYVLEDADLVAELEQAQVYAQDFITCAGALPPFESGTDDVQEYTLEYVQCAIDTDSSMSELFGAVGVN
;
A
#
# COMPACT_ATOMS: atom_id res chain seq x y z
N MET A 1 -75.63 35.62 -57.40
CA MET A 1 -75.58 36.08 -55.99
C MET A 1 -75.75 34.84 -55.12
N LYS A 2 -74.85 34.35 -54.28
CA LYS A 2 -73.54 34.68 -53.70
C LYS A 2 -73.05 33.30 -53.16
N LYS A 3 -71.91 32.71 -53.55
CA LYS A 3 -70.52 32.96 -53.10
C LYS A 3 -70.39 33.33 -51.61
N ILE A 4 -69.46 32.63 -50.95
CA ILE A 4 -68.89 32.83 -49.60
C ILE A 4 -69.56 32.03 -48.47
N LEU A 5 -69.14 30.78 -48.27
CA LEU A 5 -68.64 30.27 -46.97
C LEU A 5 -68.01 28.87 -47.17
N ALA A 6 -66.90 28.85 -47.91
CA ALA A 6 -65.93 27.78 -47.86
C ALA A 6 -64.80 28.25 -46.93
N GLY A 7 -64.38 27.40 -45.99
CA GLY A 7 -63.15 27.57 -45.22
C GLY A 7 -63.35 27.91 -43.74
N LEU A 8 -63.83 26.95 -42.93
CA LEU A 8 -63.56 26.96 -41.48
C LEU A 8 -63.88 25.61 -40.79
N LEU A 9 -63.51 24.47 -41.39
CA LEU A 9 -63.82 23.16 -40.78
C LEU A 9 -62.80 22.03 -41.07
N CYS A 10 -61.53 22.35 -41.38
CA CYS A 10 -60.49 21.33 -41.64
C CYS A 10 -59.10 21.61 -41.02
N LEU A 11 -58.99 22.43 -39.96
CA LEU A 11 -57.70 22.68 -39.30
C LEU A 11 -57.94 22.79 -37.80
N PHE A 12 -57.77 21.68 -37.06
CA PHE A 12 -57.32 21.63 -35.65
C PHE A 12 -57.34 20.16 -35.19
N ALA A 13 -56.43 19.37 -35.75
CA ALA A 13 -55.99 18.08 -35.21
C ALA A 13 -54.53 17.87 -35.62
N TRP A 14 -53.69 18.86 -35.27
CA TRP A 14 -52.26 18.62 -35.08
C TRP A 14 -52.07 18.56 -33.57
N ALA A 15 -52.05 17.34 -33.04
CA ALA A 15 -51.39 17.09 -31.78
C ALA A 15 -49.93 17.49 -31.99
N VAL A 16 -49.53 18.60 -31.38
CA VAL A 16 -48.12 18.89 -31.17
C VAL A 16 -47.65 17.81 -30.21
N ILE A 17 -47.08 16.73 -30.77
CA ILE A 17 -46.12 15.91 -30.03
C ILE A 17 -44.96 16.88 -29.82
N VAL A 18 -44.94 17.53 -28.66
CA VAL A 18 -43.70 18.14 -28.18
C VAL A 18 -42.78 16.93 -27.98
N PRO A 19 -41.65 16.80 -28.70
CA PRO A 19 -40.66 15.85 -28.27
C PRO A 19 -40.29 16.28 -26.85
N VAL A 20 -40.56 15.43 -25.87
CA VAL A 20 -39.88 15.52 -24.58
C VAL A 20 -38.40 15.46 -24.97
N GLN A 21 -37.71 16.59 -24.93
CA GLN A 21 -36.25 16.54 -24.87
C GLN A 21 -35.98 15.75 -23.61
N ALA A 22 -35.47 14.53 -23.75
CA ALA A 22 -34.78 13.87 -22.65
C ALA A 22 -33.77 14.90 -22.14
N GLN A 23 -33.96 15.40 -20.91
CA GLN A 23 -32.86 16.04 -20.22
C GLN A 23 -31.80 14.96 -20.08
N ASN A 24 -30.57 15.28 -20.49
CA ASN A 24 -29.46 14.37 -20.21
C ASN A 24 -29.44 14.11 -18.70
N PRO A 25 -29.29 12.85 -18.25
CA PRO A 25 -29.23 12.55 -16.83
C PRO A 25 -28.10 13.35 -16.17
N VAL A 26 -28.31 13.71 -14.91
CA VAL A 26 -27.26 14.30 -14.09
C VAL A 26 -26.31 13.20 -13.69
N THR A 27 -25.05 13.29 -14.11
CA THR A 27 -23.99 12.41 -13.61
C THR A 27 -23.49 12.92 -12.27
N ILE A 28 -23.42 12.04 -11.29
CA ILE A 28 -22.85 12.26 -9.95
C ILE A 28 -21.62 11.37 -9.82
N THR A 29 -20.47 11.96 -9.52
CA THR A 29 -19.23 11.21 -9.29
C THR A 29 -19.04 10.86 -7.82
N VAL A 30 -18.64 9.61 -7.55
CA VAL A 30 -18.34 9.13 -6.19
C VAL A 30 -16.87 8.72 -6.13
N GLY A 31 -16.07 9.51 -5.40
CA GLY A 31 -14.66 9.29 -5.13
C GLY A 31 -14.46 8.26 -4.03
N MET A 32 -13.70 7.19 -4.33
CA MET A 32 -13.23 6.22 -3.36
C MET A 32 -12.02 5.43 -3.88
N ALA A 33 -11.29 4.78 -2.99
CA ALA A 33 -10.22 3.85 -3.38
C ALA A 33 -10.74 2.73 -4.28
N SER A 34 -9.95 2.34 -5.30
CA SER A 34 -10.29 1.34 -6.31
C SER A 34 -10.86 0.04 -5.75
N PHE A 35 -10.32 -0.46 -4.64
CA PHE A 35 -10.83 -1.71 -4.03
C PHE A 35 -12.30 -1.65 -3.60
N TYR A 36 -12.83 -0.49 -3.19
CA TYR A 36 -14.25 -0.33 -2.86
C TYR A 36 -15.11 -0.19 -4.12
N GLN A 37 -14.53 0.29 -5.23
CA GLN A 37 -15.28 0.51 -6.47
C GLN A 37 -15.81 -0.80 -7.04
N ASP A 38 -14.97 -1.83 -7.03
CA ASP A 38 -15.35 -3.18 -7.51
C ASP A 38 -16.51 -3.77 -6.71
N LEU A 39 -16.49 -3.59 -5.39
CA LEU A 39 -17.52 -4.11 -4.49
C LEU A 39 -18.87 -3.39 -4.70
N LEU A 40 -18.85 -2.10 -5.06
CA LEU A 40 -20.04 -1.29 -5.30
C LEU A 40 -20.59 -1.34 -6.74
N LYS A 41 -19.94 -2.07 -7.65
CA LYS A 41 -20.33 -2.11 -9.06
C LYS A 41 -21.78 -2.57 -9.27
N THR A 42 -22.15 -3.70 -8.67
CA THR A 42 -23.50 -4.27 -8.79
C THR A 42 -24.59 -3.34 -8.26
N PRO A 43 -24.52 -2.82 -7.01
CA PRO A 43 -25.55 -1.91 -6.51
C PRO A 43 -25.66 -0.62 -7.35
N ILE A 44 -24.53 -0.11 -7.87
CA ILE A 44 -24.53 1.07 -8.74
C ILE A 44 -25.15 0.81 -10.11
N GLU A 45 -24.86 -0.33 -10.74
CA GLU A 45 -25.51 -0.73 -11.99
C GLU A 45 -27.03 -0.85 -11.83
N ASN A 46 -27.48 -1.41 -10.70
CA ASN A 46 -28.89 -1.51 -10.36
C ASN A 46 -29.55 -0.14 -10.18
N PHE A 47 -28.87 0.79 -9.48
CA PHE A 47 -29.34 2.16 -9.33
C PHE A 47 -29.43 2.87 -10.69
N ASN A 48 -28.36 2.83 -11.49
CA ASN A 48 -28.31 3.49 -12.80
C ASN A 48 -29.35 2.95 -13.78
N ALA A 49 -29.69 1.66 -13.70
CA ALA A 49 -30.76 1.06 -14.50
C ALA A 49 -32.16 1.48 -14.03
N ALA A 50 -32.34 1.78 -12.75
CA ALA A 50 -33.62 2.19 -12.17
C ALA A 50 -33.89 3.71 -12.26
N HIS A 51 -32.84 4.52 -12.42
CA HIS A 51 -32.90 5.98 -12.43
C HIS A 51 -32.54 6.56 -13.80
N GLU A 52 -33.53 7.08 -14.55
CA GLU A 52 -33.27 7.74 -15.85
C GLU A 52 -32.77 9.19 -15.71
N ASP A 53 -32.85 9.78 -14.51
CA ASP A 53 -32.55 11.18 -14.21
C ASP A 53 -31.19 11.40 -13.51
N ILE A 54 -30.68 10.40 -12.80
CA ILE A 54 -29.39 10.41 -12.10
C ILE A 54 -28.56 9.21 -12.55
N GLN A 55 -27.28 9.43 -12.82
CA GLN A 55 -26.31 8.36 -13.11
C GLN A 55 -25.11 8.49 -12.16
N ILE A 56 -24.73 7.41 -11.51
CA ILE A 56 -23.58 7.32 -10.62
C ILE A 56 -22.37 6.86 -11.43
N GLN A 57 -21.26 7.57 -11.29
CA GLN A 57 -19.95 7.19 -11.82
C GLN A 57 -18.94 7.10 -10.67
N LEU A 58 -18.25 5.98 -10.56
CA LEU A 58 -17.15 5.82 -9.61
C LEU A 58 -15.88 6.46 -10.17
N THR A 59 -15.05 7.03 -9.29
CA THR A 59 -13.72 7.56 -9.64
C THR A 59 -12.75 7.30 -8.51
N GLU A 60 -11.48 7.09 -8.84
CA GLU A 60 -10.41 7.01 -7.84
C GLU A 60 -10.07 8.42 -7.36
N ALA A 61 -10.70 8.80 -6.24
CA ALA A 61 -10.46 10.08 -5.57
C ALA A 61 -10.68 9.88 -4.07
N SER A 62 -9.91 10.57 -3.23
CA SER A 62 -9.99 10.43 -1.77
C SER A 62 -9.68 11.75 -1.09
N LEU A 63 -10.30 11.98 0.07
CA LEU A 63 -9.98 13.15 0.88
C LEU A 63 -8.60 12.99 1.53
N PRO A 64 -7.76 14.04 1.51
CA PRO A 64 -6.47 13.98 2.17
C PRO A 64 -6.64 13.81 3.69
N TYR A 65 -5.69 13.10 4.30
CA TYR A 65 -5.61 12.99 5.75
C TYR A 65 -4.96 14.23 6.37
N TYR A 66 -5.44 14.67 7.54
CA TYR A 66 -4.84 15.77 8.30
C TYR A 66 -4.25 15.24 9.61
N GLY A 67 -2.94 15.03 9.61
CA GLY A 67 -2.19 14.48 10.75
C GLY A 67 -1.20 15.46 11.38
N ALA A 68 -0.50 14.98 12.41
CA ALA A 68 0.58 15.69 13.07
C ALA A 68 1.66 16.12 12.07
N GLY A 69 2.06 17.40 12.12
CA GLY A 69 3.13 17.97 11.27
C GLY A 69 2.67 18.49 9.90
N ILE A 70 1.40 18.27 9.50
CA ILE A 70 0.89 18.82 8.24
C ILE A 70 0.51 20.29 8.41
N ASP A 71 1.11 21.16 7.59
CA ASP A 71 0.76 22.57 7.53
C ASP A 71 -0.68 22.76 7.02
N ALA A 72 -1.43 23.63 7.70
CA ALA A 72 -2.84 23.82 7.40
C ALA A 72 -3.09 24.42 6.01
N GLU A 73 -2.21 25.29 5.51
CA GLU A 73 -2.39 25.88 4.17
C GLU A 73 -2.14 24.83 3.08
N THR A 74 -1.10 24.00 3.25
CA THR A 74 -0.85 22.85 2.35
C THR A 74 -2.03 21.88 2.33
N TYR A 75 -2.51 21.48 3.50
CA TYR A 75 -3.70 20.63 3.60
C TYR A 75 -4.92 21.22 2.90
N LEU A 76 -5.16 22.52 3.05
CA LEU A 76 -6.29 23.20 2.43
C LEU A 76 -6.14 23.28 0.90
N ASP A 77 -4.93 23.44 0.38
CA ASP A 77 -4.67 23.39 -1.06
C ASP A 77 -4.94 21.99 -1.62
N ASP A 78 -4.45 20.95 -0.94
CA ASP A 78 -4.69 19.54 -1.32
C ASP A 78 -6.18 19.17 -1.22
N LEU A 79 -6.86 19.61 -0.15
CA LEU A 79 -8.29 19.39 0.02
C LEU A 79 -9.09 20.08 -1.09
N SER A 80 -8.74 21.31 -1.45
CA SER A 80 -9.38 22.06 -2.55
C SER A 80 -9.25 21.32 -3.89
N ALA A 81 -8.06 20.78 -4.17
CA ALA A 81 -7.82 19.95 -5.34
C ALA A 81 -8.69 18.67 -5.30
N ALA A 82 -8.62 17.93 -4.20
CA ALA A 82 -9.37 16.68 -4.03
C ALA A 82 -10.89 16.89 -4.17
N VAL A 83 -11.48 17.87 -3.49
CA VAL A 83 -12.93 18.13 -3.56
C VAL A 83 -13.41 18.65 -4.93
N SER A 84 -12.48 18.93 -5.85
CA SER A 84 -12.80 19.24 -7.25
C SER A 84 -12.91 18.01 -8.14
N GLU A 85 -12.50 16.83 -7.68
CA GLU A 85 -12.45 15.60 -8.50
C GLU A 85 -13.77 14.82 -8.50
N ALA A 86 -14.54 14.88 -7.39
CA ALA A 86 -15.79 14.16 -7.25
C ALA A 86 -16.90 14.96 -6.55
N ASP A 87 -18.16 14.59 -6.80
CA ASP A 87 -19.32 15.15 -6.11
C ASP A 87 -19.45 14.61 -4.68
N ILE A 88 -19.16 13.33 -4.49
CA ILE A 88 -19.30 12.60 -3.23
C ILE A 88 -17.97 11.89 -2.92
N PHE A 89 -17.58 11.82 -1.65
CA PHE A 89 -16.40 11.10 -1.21
C PHE A 89 -16.75 10.09 -0.11
N PHE A 90 -16.22 8.87 -0.24
CA PHE A 90 -16.09 7.99 0.91
C PHE A 90 -15.04 8.56 1.86
N ALA A 91 -15.43 8.79 3.10
CA ALA A 91 -14.60 9.45 4.09
C ALA A 91 -14.67 8.72 5.43
N GLN A 92 -13.49 8.40 5.98
CA GLN A 92 -13.36 8.06 7.39
C GLN A 92 -13.50 9.32 8.24
N SER A 93 -13.96 9.17 9.49
CA SER A 93 -14.07 10.28 10.45
C SER A 93 -12.76 11.05 10.62
N SER A 94 -11.62 10.37 10.54
CA SER A 94 -10.28 10.96 10.61
C SER A 94 -9.91 11.85 9.40
N GLN A 95 -10.61 11.70 8.25
CA GLN A 95 -10.39 12.48 7.03
C GLN A 95 -11.27 13.74 6.95
N LEU A 96 -12.19 13.94 7.90
CA LEU A 96 -13.06 15.13 7.98
C LEU A 96 -12.81 15.94 9.27
N PRO A 97 -11.58 16.46 9.47
CA PRO A 97 -11.29 17.31 10.62
C PRO A 97 -12.03 18.65 10.55
N LEU A 98 -12.07 19.37 11.68
CA LEU A 98 -12.70 20.70 11.77
C LEU A 98 -12.11 21.70 10.76
N VAL A 99 -10.80 21.61 10.45
CA VAL A 99 -10.13 22.41 9.41
C VAL A 99 -10.82 22.26 8.05
N ALA A 100 -11.17 21.02 7.67
CA ALA A 100 -11.81 20.70 6.40
C ALA A 100 -13.22 21.29 6.30
N THR A 101 -14.00 21.20 7.37
CA THR A 101 -15.39 21.70 7.35
C THR A 101 -15.45 23.21 7.44
N ARG A 102 -14.52 23.83 8.18
CA ARG A 102 -14.46 25.30 8.29
C ARG A 102 -13.96 25.98 7.03
N SER A 103 -13.25 25.28 6.14
CA SER A 103 -12.82 25.83 4.85
C SER A 103 -13.96 26.14 3.90
N GLY A 104 -15.12 25.52 4.10
CA GLY A 104 -16.27 25.60 3.20
C GLY A 104 -16.15 24.70 1.96
N TYR A 105 -15.14 23.83 1.88
CA TYR A 105 -14.96 22.87 0.78
C TYR A 105 -15.87 21.64 0.89
N ILE A 106 -16.30 21.29 2.10
CA ILE A 106 -17.28 20.22 2.35
C ILE A 106 -18.68 20.84 2.53
N LEU A 107 -19.68 20.28 1.85
CA LEU A 107 -21.05 20.74 1.92
C LEU A 107 -21.68 20.36 3.26
N ASP A 108 -22.25 21.35 3.97
CA ASP A 108 -23.19 21.08 5.06
C ASP A 108 -24.49 20.49 4.49
N ILE A 109 -24.69 19.18 4.73
CA ILE A 109 -25.87 18.43 4.28
C ILE A 109 -27.04 18.51 5.27
N ALA A 110 -26.89 19.13 6.46
CA ALA A 110 -27.97 19.24 7.44
C ALA A 110 -29.27 19.84 6.88
N PRO A 111 -29.25 20.86 5.99
CA PRO A 111 -30.47 21.37 5.36
C PRO A 111 -31.18 20.34 4.47
N LEU A 112 -30.42 19.50 3.75
CA LEU A 112 -30.96 18.45 2.88
C LEU A 112 -31.56 17.31 3.71
N VAL A 113 -30.84 16.90 4.75
CA VAL A 113 -31.30 15.93 5.76
C VAL A 113 -32.58 16.39 6.44
N THR A 114 -32.67 17.66 6.83
CA THR A 114 -33.87 18.22 7.49
C THR A 114 -35.07 18.29 6.54
N ALA A 115 -34.84 18.45 5.23
CA ALA A 115 -35.89 18.50 4.23
C ALA A 115 -36.44 17.11 3.87
N ASP A 116 -35.65 16.05 4.04
CA ASP A 116 -36.05 14.68 3.74
C ASP A 116 -36.94 14.07 4.84
N THR A 117 -38.23 13.91 4.54
CA THR A 117 -39.20 13.31 5.47
C THR A 117 -39.15 11.78 5.53
N SER A 118 -38.39 11.13 4.65
CA SER A 118 -38.25 9.67 4.59
C SER A 118 -37.08 9.13 5.40
N LEU A 119 -36.12 9.99 5.76
CA LEU A 119 -35.04 9.65 6.67
C LEU A 119 -35.48 9.91 8.12
N ASN A 120 -35.29 8.94 8.99
CA ASN A 120 -35.55 9.08 10.41
C ASN A 120 -34.24 8.86 11.21
N PRO A 121 -33.67 9.90 11.83
CA PRO A 121 -32.43 9.80 12.60
C PRO A 121 -32.43 8.75 13.70
N SER A 122 -33.60 8.39 14.25
CA SER A 122 -33.70 7.37 15.31
C SER A 122 -33.51 5.94 14.80
N ASP A 123 -33.47 5.73 13.49
CA ASP A 123 -33.18 4.44 12.87
C ASP A 123 -31.66 4.15 12.83
N PHE A 124 -30.83 5.15 13.13
CA PHE A 124 -29.38 5.02 13.24
C PHE A 124 -28.92 4.75 14.69
N TYR A 125 -27.71 4.22 14.85
CA TYR A 125 -27.01 4.26 16.14
C TYR A 125 -26.70 5.71 16.54
N GLY A 126 -27.00 6.09 17.78
CA GLY A 126 -26.94 7.49 18.22
C GLY A 126 -25.53 8.08 18.24
N SER A 127 -24.50 7.25 18.45
CA SER A 127 -23.08 7.63 18.35
C SER A 127 -22.68 7.90 16.89
N MET A 128 -23.00 6.99 15.98
CA MET A 128 -22.70 7.11 14.55
C MET A 128 -23.47 8.27 13.89
N TRP A 129 -24.74 8.48 14.24
CA TRP A 129 -25.51 9.62 13.72
C TRP A 129 -24.82 10.96 14.03
N ARG A 130 -24.27 11.09 15.25
CA ARG A 130 -23.55 12.29 15.70
C ARG A 130 -22.12 12.38 15.17
N ALA A 131 -21.61 11.37 14.46
CA ALA A 131 -20.20 11.29 14.06
C ALA A 131 -19.72 12.49 13.26
N PHE A 132 -20.58 12.99 12.36
CA PHE A 132 -20.26 14.08 11.46
C PHE A 132 -21.00 15.39 11.80
N GLN A 133 -21.36 15.58 13.07
CA GLN A 133 -22.15 16.73 13.52
C GLN A 133 -21.38 17.61 14.50
N TRP A 134 -21.04 18.82 14.06
CA TRP A 134 -20.46 19.87 14.88
C TRP A 134 -20.78 21.24 14.29
N GLU A 135 -20.70 22.28 15.12
CA GLU A 135 -20.99 23.68 14.73
C GLU A 135 -22.39 23.89 14.09
N GLY A 136 -23.32 22.99 14.40
CA GLY A 136 -24.69 23.00 13.88
C GLY A 136 -24.84 22.45 12.46
N GLY A 137 -23.75 22.01 11.81
CA GLY A 137 -23.76 21.36 10.50
C GLY A 137 -23.76 19.83 10.59
N MET A 138 -23.95 19.20 9.44
CA MET A 138 -23.75 17.76 9.23
C MET A 138 -22.88 17.60 7.97
N TRP A 139 -21.71 16.99 8.10
CA TRP A 139 -20.66 17.06 7.09
C TRP A 139 -20.50 15.78 6.24
N ALA A 140 -21.08 14.68 6.72
CA ALA A 140 -21.22 13.44 5.97
C ALA A 140 -22.40 12.63 6.51
N MET A 141 -22.91 11.70 5.71
CA MET A 141 -23.89 10.71 6.14
C MET A 141 -23.18 9.45 6.65
N PRO A 142 -23.41 8.99 7.89
CA PRO A 142 -22.77 7.78 8.40
C PRO A 142 -23.29 6.54 7.68
N MET A 143 -22.36 5.64 7.36
CA MET A 143 -22.61 4.43 6.59
C MET A 143 -22.29 3.17 7.40
N THR A 144 -21.09 3.11 7.99
CA THR A 144 -20.62 2.02 8.85
C THR A 144 -19.77 2.56 9.99
N GLY A 145 -19.51 1.75 11.01
CA GLY A 145 -18.50 2.08 12.02
C GLY A 145 -17.95 0.87 12.76
N ASP A 146 -16.88 1.12 13.50
CA ASP A 146 -16.19 0.15 14.34
C ASP A 146 -15.89 0.77 15.71
N VAL A 147 -16.17 0.02 16.77
CA VAL A 147 -15.97 0.50 18.14
C VAL A 147 -14.54 0.19 18.60
N ILE A 148 -13.88 1.17 19.20
CA ILE A 148 -12.53 1.07 19.77
C ILE A 148 -12.65 0.79 21.26
N GLY A 149 -11.92 -0.23 21.72
CA GLY A 149 -11.94 -0.72 23.09
C GLY A 149 -10.69 -1.54 23.42
N ILE A 150 -10.77 -2.29 24.52
CA ILE A 150 -9.73 -3.23 24.93
C ILE A 150 -10.17 -4.63 24.55
N LEU A 151 -9.32 -5.34 23.83
CA LEU A 151 -9.40 -6.77 23.58
C LEU A 151 -8.39 -7.47 24.50
N TYR A 152 -8.81 -8.47 25.26
CA TYR A 152 -7.93 -9.15 26.21
C TYR A 152 -8.24 -10.64 26.35
N ASP A 153 -7.21 -11.43 26.65
CA ASP A 153 -7.32 -12.86 26.96
C ASP A 153 -7.59 -13.06 28.45
N GLN A 154 -8.74 -13.65 28.79
CA GLN A 154 -9.10 -13.92 30.19
C GLN A 154 -8.14 -14.89 30.88
N ASP A 155 -7.63 -15.89 30.17
CA ASP A 155 -6.76 -16.92 30.74
C ASP A 155 -5.39 -16.32 31.10
N ALA A 156 -4.85 -15.44 30.25
CA ALA A 156 -3.61 -14.72 30.52
C ALA A 156 -3.71 -13.83 31.78
N PHE A 157 -4.84 -13.12 31.95
CA PHE A 157 -5.07 -12.32 33.16
C PHE A 157 -5.27 -13.18 34.41
N ASP A 158 -5.94 -14.32 34.30
CA ASP A 158 -6.10 -15.29 35.39
C ASP A 158 -4.75 -15.89 35.82
N GLU A 159 -3.89 -16.22 34.86
CA GLU A 159 -2.53 -16.74 35.12
C GLU A 159 -1.64 -15.68 35.79
N ALA A 160 -1.69 -14.43 35.31
CA ALA A 160 -0.99 -13.30 35.91
C ALA A 160 -1.60 -12.82 37.24
N ASN A 161 -2.78 -13.32 37.62
CA ASN A 161 -3.55 -12.89 38.78
C ASN A 161 -3.78 -11.36 38.78
N LEU A 162 -4.06 -10.81 37.60
CA LEU A 162 -4.43 -9.41 37.37
C LEU A 162 -5.95 -9.25 37.31
N PRO A 163 -6.52 -8.11 37.74
CA PRO A 163 -7.92 -7.81 37.50
C PRO A 163 -8.16 -7.59 35.99
N TYR A 164 -9.28 -8.10 35.48
CA TYR A 164 -9.66 -7.86 34.09
C TYR A 164 -9.87 -6.35 33.81
N PRO A 165 -9.55 -5.89 32.59
CA PRO A 165 -9.90 -4.54 32.16
C PRO A 165 -11.42 -4.36 32.15
N GLY A 166 -11.87 -3.12 32.32
CA GLY A 166 -13.27 -2.77 32.51
C GLY A 166 -13.49 -1.27 32.70
N GLU A 167 -14.72 -0.87 33.00
CA GLU A 167 -15.09 0.56 33.15
C GLU A 167 -14.26 1.32 34.19
N SER A 168 -13.71 0.62 35.19
CA SER A 168 -12.90 1.20 36.26
C SER A 168 -11.40 1.13 36.02
N TRP A 169 -10.96 0.61 34.87
CA TRP A 169 -9.54 0.43 34.57
C TRP A 169 -8.88 1.79 34.39
N SER A 170 -7.80 2.03 35.13
CA SER A 170 -7.07 3.29 35.15
C SER A 170 -5.75 3.20 34.38
N MET A 171 -5.12 4.34 34.13
CA MET A 171 -3.76 4.39 33.54
C MET A 171 -2.76 3.52 34.34
N ILE A 172 -2.90 3.46 35.67
CA ILE A 172 -2.04 2.66 36.55
C ILE A 172 -2.27 1.16 36.33
N ASP A 173 -3.53 0.75 36.12
CA ASP A 173 -3.85 -0.65 35.85
C ASP A 173 -3.32 -1.06 34.46
N MET A 174 -3.38 -0.16 33.49
CA MET A 174 -2.79 -0.35 32.16
C MET A 174 -1.26 -0.47 32.21
N GLU A 175 -0.58 0.44 32.92
CA GLU A 175 0.86 0.33 33.17
C GLU A 175 1.22 -1.01 33.83
N THR A 176 0.43 -1.44 34.82
CA THR A 176 0.66 -2.72 35.51
C THR A 176 0.56 -3.90 34.55
N ALA A 177 -0.46 -3.91 33.68
CA ALA A 177 -0.59 -4.96 32.65
C ALA A 177 0.55 -4.89 31.61
N ALA A 178 0.93 -3.69 31.16
CA ALA A 178 2.01 -3.49 30.21
C ALA A 178 3.35 -4.01 30.74
N ARG A 179 3.64 -3.81 32.03
CA ARG A 179 4.87 -4.32 32.66
C ARG A 179 4.83 -5.84 32.89
N GLU A 180 3.66 -6.40 33.18
CA GLU A 180 3.51 -7.84 33.43
C GLU A 180 3.61 -8.67 32.15
N PHE A 181 3.03 -8.17 31.06
CA PHE A 181 2.96 -8.91 29.79
C PHE A 181 4.10 -8.60 28.81
N ALA A 182 4.96 -7.60 29.09
CA ALA A 182 6.12 -7.33 28.26
C ALA A 182 7.13 -8.49 28.31
N THR A 183 7.74 -8.80 27.16
CA THR A 183 8.85 -9.75 27.09
C THR A 183 10.17 -9.00 27.03
N TYR A 184 11.23 -9.65 27.51
CA TYR A 184 12.55 -9.05 27.64
C TYR A 184 13.61 -9.96 27.05
N ASP A 185 14.59 -9.37 26.36
CA ASP A 185 15.73 -10.07 25.80
C ASP A 185 16.75 -10.50 26.89
N GLU A 186 17.86 -11.12 26.49
CA GLU A 186 18.91 -11.54 27.43
C GLU A 186 19.62 -10.36 28.14
N ASN A 187 19.55 -9.15 27.57
CA ASN A 187 20.12 -7.91 28.11
C ASN A 187 19.18 -7.20 29.09
N GLY A 188 17.90 -7.60 29.10
CA GLY A 188 16.85 -6.99 29.91
C GLY A 188 16.15 -5.81 29.21
N ASP A 189 16.33 -5.67 27.90
CA ASP A 189 15.63 -4.70 27.07
C ASP A 189 14.29 -5.30 26.60
N VAL A 190 13.27 -4.47 26.37
CA VAL A 190 11.94 -4.95 25.97
C VAL A 190 11.99 -5.49 24.54
N GLU A 191 11.66 -6.76 24.37
CA GLU A 191 11.60 -7.45 23.08
C GLU A 191 10.20 -7.33 22.44
N ALA A 192 9.15 -7.42 23.25
CA ALA A 192 7.77 -7.19 22.81
C ALA A 192 6.97 -6.38 23.85
N PRO A 193 6.12 -5.43 23.41
CA PRO A 193 5.28 -4.65 24.31
C PRO A 193 4.32 -5.52 25.12
N GLY A 194 3.96 -5.10 26.34
CA GLY A 194 2.94 -5.80 27.12
C GLY A 194 1.51 -5.37 26.80
N VAL A 195 1.31 -4.18 26.24
CA VAL A 195 0.02 -3.73 25.69
C VAL A 195 0.23 -3.26 24.25
N TYR A 196 -0.49 -3.89 23.33
CA TYR A 196 -0.41 -3.53 21.92
C TYR A 196 -1.45 -2.46 21.58
N ILE A 197 -1.04 -1.49 20.78
CA ILE A 197 -1.85 -0.34 20.41
C ILE A 197 -2.17 -0.39 18.91
N TYR A 198 -3.44 -0.60 18.59
CA TYR A 198 -4.01 -0.58 17.23
C TYR A 198 -4.97 0.59 17.01
N ALA A 199 -5.10 1.47 17.99
CA ALA A 199 -5.92 2.68 17.94
C ALA A 199 -5.05 3.92 18.12
N SER A 200 -5.59 5.10 17.80
CA SER A 200 -4.80 6.33 17.93
C SER A 200 -4.61 6.72 19.40
N SER A 201 -3.42 7.19 19.75
CA SER A 201 -3.08 7.54 21.13
C SER A 201 -3.95 8.67 21.69
N ASP A 202 -4.42 9.59 20.83
CA ASP A 202 -5.33 10.66 21.20
C ASP A 202 -6.71 10.13 21.61
N GLN A 203 -7.27 9.11 20.94
CA GLN A 203 -8.52 8.46 21.37
C GLN A 203 -8.33 7.87 22.77
N ILE A 204 -7.21 7.20 23.01
CA ILE A 204 -6.93 6.52 24.29
C ILE A 204 -6.75 7.55 25.40
N ILE A 205 -5.98 8.62 25.18
CA ILE A 205 -5.82 9.70 26.16
C ILE A 205 -7.18 10.37 26.43
N ASN A 206 -7.97 10.68 25.40
CA ASN A 206 -9.31 11.27 25.54
C ASN A 206 -10.31 10.35 26.25
N SER A 207 -10.09 9.03 26.26
CA SER A 207 -10.92 8.10 27.03
C SER A 207 -10.84 8.38 28.54
N MET A 208 -9.67 8.83 29.00
CA MET A 208 -9.35 9.05 30.41
C MET A 208 -9.60 10.48 30.90
N LEU A 209 -10.00 11.39 30.02
CA LEU A 209 -10.32 12.77 30.37
C LEU A 209 -11.79 12.93 30.80
N ASP A 210 -11.99 13.73 31.84
CA ASP A 210 -13.32 14.12 32.34
C ASP A 210 -13.98 15.21 31.48
N ASN A 211 -13.17 16.01 30.76
CA ASN A 211 -13.62 17.15 29.96
C ASN A 211 -13.25 16.97 28.48
N LEU A 212 -14.04 17.57 27.60
CA LEU A 212 -13.70 17.69 26.18
C LEU A 212 -12.55 18.69 25.98
N LEU A 213 -11.78 18.50 24.91
CA LEU A 213 -10.70 19.40 24.49
C LEU A 213 -11.17 20.71 23.85
N TYR A 214 -12.47 21.01 23.96
CA TYR A 214 -13.11 22.23 23.46
C TYR A 214 -14.39 22.52 24.25
N ASP A 215 -14.93 23.73 24.12
CA ASP A 215 -16.24 24.09 24.69
C ASP A 215 -17.38 23.66 23.74
N PRO A 216 -18.18 22.62 24.08
CA PRO A 216 -19.26 22.14 23.22
C PRO A 216 -20.47 23.08 23.18
N VAL A 217 -20.56 24.09 24.06
CA VAL A 217 -21.66 25.08 24.02
C VAL A 217 -21.29 26.34 23.26
N ALA A 218 -20.04 26.49 22.83
CA ALA A 218 -19.62 27.57 21.94
C ALA A 218 -20.23 27.37 20.54
N LEU A 219 -20.56 28.49 19.87
CA LEU A 219 -21.05 28.45 18.48
C LEU A 219 -19.95 27.97 17.52
N GLU A 220 -18.71 28.34 17.84
CA GLU A 220 -17.51 27.95 17.12
C GLU A 220 -16.63 27.19 18.11
N ALA A 221 -16.25 25.96 17.78
CA ALA A 221 -15.40 25.15 18.64
C ALA A 221 -13.99 25.75 18.73
N THR A 222 -13.45 25.89 19.93
CA THR A 222 -12.08 26.40 20.14
C THR A 222 -11.32 25.40 21.00
N PRO A 223 -10.04 25.11 20.68
CA PRO A 223 -9.24 24.19 21.47
C PRO A 223 -9.11 24.72 22.90
N ASN A 224 -9.02 23.79 23.86
CA ASN A 224 -8.75 24.05 25.25
C ASN A 224 -7.87 22.92 25.79
N PHE A 225 -6.56 23.16 25.84
CA PHE A 225 -5.58 22.17 26.29
C PHE A 225 -5.01 22.49 27.68
N ASP A 226 -5.53 23.53 28.37
CA ASP A 226 -5.18 23.91 29.75
C ASP A 226 -5.82 22.94 30.77
N ASP A 227 -5.39 21.68 30.71
CA ASP A 227 -5.75 20.62 31.66
C ASP A 227 -4.49 19.92 32.20
N PRO A 228 -4.15 20.10 33.49
CA PRO A 228 -3.02 19.40 34.10
C PRO A 228 -3.12 17.88 34.02
N ALA A 229 -4.35 17.31 34.00
CA ALA A 229 -4.54 15.87 33.87
C ALA A 229 -4.15 15.38 32.47
N LEU A 230 -4.39 16.20 31.43
CA LEU A 230 -3.94 15.89 30.06
C LEU A 230 -2.41 15.85 29.98
N ALA A 231 -1.74 16.84 30.55
CA ALA A 231 -0.28 16.89 30.57
C ALA A 231 0.33 15.69 31.33
N GLU A 232 -0.26 15.31 32.48
CA GLU A 232 0.18 14.14 33.26
C GLU A 232 0.00 12.83 32.47
N LEU A 233 -1.16 12.62 31.85
CA LEU A 233 -1.42 11.44 31.01
C LEU A 233 -0.45 11.34 29.83
N MET A 234 -0.16 12.47 29.17
CA MET A 234 0.80 12.50 28.05
C MET A 234 2.22 12.15 28.50
N THR A 235 2.65 12.66 29.65
CA THR A 235 3.96 12.32 30.23
C THR A 235 4.04 10.82 30.50
N THR A 236 3.06 10.25 31.20
CA THR A 236 3.07 8.80 31.47
C THR A 236 2.98 7.97 30.19
N TRP A 237 2.19 8.39 29.20
CA TRP A 237 2.13 7.70 27.91
C TRP A 237 3.48 7.71 27.18
N ALA A 238 4.16 8.86 27.15
CA ALA A 238 5.47 9.00 26.55
C ALA A 238 6.50 8.10 27.25
N GLU A 239 6.52 8.06 28.59
CA GLU A 239 7.38 7.19 29.39
C GLU A 239 7.16 5.70 29.05
N LEU A 240 5.90 5.23 29.01
CA LEU A 240 5.61 3.83 28.67
C LEU A 240 6.01 3.47 27.24
N THR A 241 5.94 4.43 26.32
CA THR A 241 6.37 4.23 24.92
C THR A 241 7.90 4.19 24.82
N GLU A 242 8.61 5.08 25.52
CA GLU A 242 10.08 5.12 25.58
C GLU A 242 10.64 3.83 26.21
N GLU A 243 9.97 3.30 27.23
CA GLU A 243 10.30 2.00 27.83
C GLU A 243 9.95 0.79 26.94
N GLY A 244 9.26 0.98 25.80
CA GLY A 244 8.83 -0.10 24.91
C GLY A 244 7.65 -0.94 25.43
N LEU A 245 7.06 -0.58 26.57
CA LEU A 245 6.01 -1.35 27.24
C LEU A 245 4.66 -1.28 26.53
N ILE A 246 4.43 -0.21 25.78
CA ILE A 246 3.30 -0.05 24.87
C ILE A 246 3.82 0.24 23.46
N GLY A 247 3.19 -0.35 22.45
CA GLY A 247 3.66 -0.19 21.07
C GLY A 247 2.77 -0.87 20.05
N THR A 248 3.12 -0.72 18.78
CA THR A 248 2.51 -1.47 17.69
C THR A 248 3.11 -2.88 17.61
N PRO A 249 2.37 -3.88 17.12
CA PRO A 249 2.95 -5.20 16.89
C PRO A 249 4.17 -5.15 15.96
N THR A 250 5.22 -5.89 16.31
CA THR A 250 6.37 -6.19 15.44
C THR A 250 6.13 -7.42 14.55
N ASN A 251 5.12 -8.24 14.89
CA ASN A 251 4.73 -9.46 14.19
C ASN A 251 3.35 -9.34 13.51
N SER A 252 2.93 -10.39 12.82
CA SER A 252 1.64 -10.50 12.13
C SER A 252 0.45 -9.99 12.96
N ILE A 253 -0.46 -9.23 12.34
CA ILE A 253 -1.72 -8.74 12.94
C ILE A 253 -2.67 -9.86 13.42
N LEU A 254 -2.32 -11.12 13.11
CA LEU A 254 -3.12 -12.32 13.39
C LEU A 254 -2.81 -12.95 14.75
N ASP A 255 -1.64 -12.69 15.34
CA ASP A 255 -1.29 -13.15 16.68
C ASP A 255 -1.79 -12.12 17.69
N LEU A 256 -2.93 -12.42 18.33
CA LEU A 256 -3.48 -11.54 19.35
C LEU A 256 -2.62 -11.59 20.62
N PRO A 257 -2.20 -10.44 21.16
CA PRO A 257 -1.47 -10.38 22.43
C PRO A 257 -2.41 -10.64 23.62
N PRO A 258 -1.88 -10.82 24.84
CA PRO A 258 -2.68 -10.93 26.05
C PRO A 258 -3.64 -9.74 26.26
N VAL A 259 -3.23 -8.55 25.83
CA VAL A 259 -4.05 -7.34 25.86
C VAL A 259 -3.69 -6.40 24.71
N SER A 260 -4.70 -5.88 24.05
CA SER A 260 -4.56 -4.82 23.06
C SER A 260 -5.66 -3.78 23.19
N ILE A 261 -5.33 -2.56 22.78
CA ILE A 261 -6.32 -1.51 22.52
C ILE A 261 -6.55 -1.49 21.02
N SER A 262 -7.75 -1.85 20.58
CA SER A 262 -8.03 -2.10 19.17
C SER A 262 -9.46 -1.80 18.75
N PRO A 263 -9.70 -1.66 17.43
CA PRO A 263 -11.03 -1.77 16.87
C PRO A 263 -11.62 -3.17 17.11
N SER A 264 -12.95 -3.26 17.15
CA SER A 264 -13.64 -4.51 17.44
C SER A 264 -13.49 -5.54 16.32
N ILE A 265 -13.19 -5.12 15.08
CA ILE A 265 -12.90 -6.05 13.97
C ILE A 265 -11.75 -7.01 14.28
N LEU A 266 -10.75 -6.61 15.08
CA LEU A 266 -9.65 -7.52 15.44
C LEU A 266 -10.10 -8.70 16.32
N SER A 267 -11.21 -8.58 17.04
CA SER A 267 -11.81 -9.72 17.75
C SER A 267 -12.39 -10.80 16.82
N ILE A 268 -12.54 -10.45 15.54
CA ILE A 268 -13.18 -11.26 14.50
C ILE A 268 -12.12 -11.92 13.61
N LEU A 269 -11.01 -11.22 13.31
CA LEU A 269 -10.03 -11.63 12.30
C LEU A 269 -9.39 -13.01 12.55
N PRO A 270 -8.95 -13.41 13.75
CA PRO A 270 -8.30 -14.72 13.92
C PRO A 270 -9.27 -15.90 13.72
N GLY A 271 -10.56 -15.70 14.00
CA GLY A 271 -11.61 -16.69 13.74
C GLY A 271 -11.80 -16.99 12.24
N LEU A 272 -11.44 -16.05 11.35
CA LEU A 272 -11.43 -16.24 9.89
C LEU A 272 -10.43 -17.29 9.42
N GLN A 273 -9.35 -17.48 10.18
CA GLN A 273 -8.22 -18.33 9.81
C GLN A 273 -8.12 -19.59 10.67
N GLY A 274 -9.15 -19.89 11.47
CA GLY A 274 -9.19 -21.06 12.34
C GLY A 274 -8.47 -20.91 13.69
N GLY A 275 -8.11 -19.69 14.07
CA GLY A 275 -7.59 -19.39 15.41
C GLY A 275 -8.67 -19.48 16.49
N ASP A 276 -8.29 -19.89 17.71
CA ASP A 276 -9.21 -19.96 18.85
C ASP A 276 -9.25 -18.61 19.58
N THR A 277 -10.35 -17.86 19.40
CA THR A 277 -10.60 -16.59 20.09
C THR A 277 -11.58 -16.73 21.25
N SER A 278 -11.93 -17.95 21.68
CA SER A 278 -13.02 -18.17 22.64
C SER A 278 -12.77 -17.61 24.04
N ASN A 279 -11.50 -17.37 24.39
CA ASN A 279 -11.09 -16.77 25.66
C ASN A 279 -10.97 -15.24 25.61
N TYR A 280 -11.09 -14.63 24.44
CA TYR A 280 -10.98 -13.19 24.30
C TYR A 280 -12.28 -12.48 24.64
N GLN A 281 -12.16 -11.35 25.32
CA GLN A 281 -13.27 -10.47 25.66
C GLN A 281 -12.99 -9.03 25.20
N PHE A 282 -14.06 -8.30 24.88
CA PHE A 282 -13.99 -6.89 24.49
C PHE A 282 -14.63 -5.99 25.55
N THR A 283 -13.96 -4.92 25.93
CA THR A 283 -14.43 -3.98 26.95
C THR A 283 -14.08 -2.53 26.62
N SER A 284 -14.60 -1.58 27.40
CA SER A 284 -14.29 -0.15 27.28
C SER A 284 -12.80 0.15 27.49
N LEU A 285 -12.35 1.26 26.90
CA LEU A 285 -11.02 1.84 27.16
C LEU A 285 -10.87 2.24 28.64
N PRO A 286 -9.63 2.51 29.11
CA PRO A 286 -9.44 3.08 30.44
C PRO A 286 -10.28 4.36 30.62
N GLY A 287 -10.82 4.59 31.82
CA GLY A 287 -11.78 5.68 32.05
C GLY A 287 -13.23 5.36 31.63
N GLY A 288 -13.50 4.15 31.12
CA GLY A 288 -14.83 3.57 31.02
C GLY A 288 -15.68 4.03 29.84
N SER A 289 -15.05 4.59 28.82
CA SER A 289 -15.71 4.94 27.55
C SER A 289 -15.18 4.08 26.41
N THR A 290 -15.97 3.89 25.36
CA THR A 290 -15.49 3.46 24.04
C THR A 290 -15.52 4.63 23.08
N PHE A 291 -14.74 4.56 22.00
CA PHE A 291 -14.88 5.45 20.84
C PHE A 291 -15.43 4.68 19.67
N ILE A 292 -15.96 5.38 18.68
CA ILE A 292 -16.40 4.78 17.44
C ILE A 292 -15.75 5.49 16.26
N ASP A 293 -15.07 4.73 15.44
CA ASP A 293 -14.65 5.17 14.12
C ASP A 293 -15.80 4.96 13.16
N VAL A 294 -16.04 5.95 12.30
CA VAL A 294 -17.23 5.97 11.45
C VAL A 294 -16.81 6.32 10.04
N ALA A 295 -17.16 5.46 9.09
CA ALA A 295 -17.09 5.76 7.68
C ALA A 295 -18.43 6.36 7.21
N GLY A 296 -18.33 7.33 6.32
CA GLY A 296 -19.50 8.02 5.77
C GLY A 296 -19.26 8.59 4.38
N LEU A 297 -20.28 9.25 3.86
CA LEU A 297 -20.26 9.90 2.56
C LEU A 297 -20.35 11.41 2.72
N ALA A 298 -19.26 12.11 2.39
CA ALA A 298 -19.18 13.56 2.34
C ALA A 298 -19.55 14.07 0.95
N VAL A 299 -20.06 15.29 0.85
CA VAL A 299 -20.42 15.92 -0.44
C VAL A 299 -19.53 17.14 -0.64
N SER A 300 -18.94 17.28 -1.84
CA SER A 300 -18.18 18.49 -2.19
C SER A 300 -19.10 19.70 -2.22
N ALA A 301 -18.67 20.81 -1.60
CA ALA A 301 -19.38 22.09 -1.70
C ALA A 301 -19.42 22.63 -3.15
N GLY A 302 -18.49 22.16 -3.99
CA GLY A 302 -18.36 22.49 -5.41
C GLY A 302 -19.33 21.73 -6.33
N THR A 303 -20.11 20.77 -5.82
CA THR A 303 -21.10 20.05 -6.64
C THR A 303 -22.14 21.01 -7.23
N LEU A 304 -22.42 20.86 -8.52
CA LEU A 304 -23.44 21.64 -9.22
C LEU A 304 -24.86 21.10 -9.00
N SER A 305 -24.98 19.88 -8.45
CA SER A 305 -26.24 19.11 -8.37
C SER A 305 -26.49 18.55 -6.96
N ARG A 306 -26.53 19.43 -5.96
CA ARG A 306 -26.65 19.08 -4.52
C ARG A 306 -27.77 18.10 -4.20
N ASP A 307 -28.97 18.29 -4.77
CA ASP A 307 -30.10 17.41 -4.53
C ASP A 307 -29.85 16.00 -5.10
N ALA A 308 -29.27 15.90 -6.30
CA ALA A 308 -28.95 14.61 -6.91
C ALA A 308 -27.80 13.90 -6.19
N ALA A 309 -26.77 14.64 -5.75
CA ALA A 309 -25.70 14.09 -4.91
C ALA A 309 -26.26 13.54 -3.59
N TYR A 310 -27.19 14.25 -2.95
CA TYR A 310 -27.82 13.78 -1.72
C TYR A 310 -28.67 12.52 -1.91
N GLU A 311 -29.39 12.39 -3.03
CA GLU A 311 -30.12 11.15 -3.35
C GLU A 311 -29.16 9.95 -3.53
N VAL A 312 -27.98 10.16 -4.13
CA VAL A 312 -26.94 9.12 -4.23
C VAL A 312 -26.36 8.78 -2.85
N VAL A 313 -26.04 9.78 -2.01
CA VAL A 313 -25.60 9.55 -0.62
C VAL A 313 -26.61 8.71 0.15
N LYS A 314 -27.90 9.04 0.02
CA LYS A 314 -28.98 8.32 0.68
C LYS A 314 -29.10 6.88 0.18
N PHE A 315 -29.02 6.66 -1.12
CA PHE A 315 -29.01 5.30 -1.69
C PHE A 315 -27.88 4.47 -1.10
N LEU A 316 -26.64 4.94 -1.20
CA LEU A 316 -25.46 4.19 -0.74
C LEU A 316 -25.45 3.93 0.77
N THR A 317 -26.07 4.79 1.57
CA THR A 317 -26.17 4.61 3.03
C THR A 317 -27.35 3.76 3.49
N THR A 318 -28.35 3.52 2.64
CA THR A 318 -29.55 2.74 2.99
C THR A 318 -29.65 1.39 2.28
N ASP A 319 -28.86 1.18 1.23
CA ASP A 319 -28.80 -0.05 0.47
C ASP A 319 -27.87 -1.09 1.15
N LEU A 320 -28.42 -2.28 1.45
CA LEU A 320 -27.68 -3.32 2.16
C LEU A 320 -26.44 -3.79 1.39
N GLU A 321 -26.55 -3.99 0.07
CA GLU A 321 -25.42 -4.43 -0.76
C GLU A 321 -24.30 -3.39 -0.73
N SER A 322 -24.66 -2.11 -0.88
CA SER A 322 -23.72 -0.99 -0.78
C SER A 322 -23.02 -0.91 0.58
N VAL A 323 -23.79 -1.01 1.67
CA VAL A 323 -23.25 -0.96 3.04
C VAL A 323 -22.36 -2.17 3.34
N SER A 324 -22.77 -3.37 2.94
CA SER A 324 -22.01 -4.61 3.14
C SER A 324 -20.70 -4.68 2.33
N SER A 325 -20.58 -3.85 1.29
CA SER A 325 -19.37 -3.72 0.48
C SER A 325 -18.22 -3.01 1.21
N ILE A 326 -18.48 -2.34 2.34
CA ILE A 326 -17.45 -1.63 3.10
C ILE A 326 -16.90 -2.54 4.20
N VAL A 327 -15.88 -3.31 3.83
CA VAL A 327 -15.22 -4.34 4.67
C VAL A 327 -14.47 -3.80 5.88
N SER A 328 -14.09 -2.51 5.87
CA SER A 328 -13.22 -1.91 6.90
C SER A 328 -13.90 -1.58 8.22
N SER A 329 -15.24 -1.65 8.29
CA SER A 329 -15.99 -1.32 9.49
C SER A 329 -17.21 -2.23 9.60
N PRO A 330 -17.27 -3.12 10.60
CA PRO A 330 -18.21 -4.23 10.57
C PRO A 330 -19.67 -3.81 10.73
N ILE A 331 -19.98 -2.68 11.37
CA ILE A 331 -21.34 -2.40 11.87
C ILE A 331 -22.04 -1.35 10.99
N PRO A 332 -23.17 -1.68 10.34
CA PRO A 332 -23.98 -0.71 9.62
C PRO A 332 -24.48 0.42 10.52
N ALA A 333 -24.49 1.64 10.01
CA ALA A 333 -25.00 2.79 10.78
C ALA A 333 -26.52 2.76 10.99
N LEU A 334 -27.25 2.14 10.04
CA LEU A 334 -28.68 1.85 10.15
C LEU A 334 -28.91 0.55 10.90
N ARG A 335 -29.73 0.60 11.96
CA ARG A 335 -30.04 -0.56 12.81
C ARG A 335 -30.71 -1.68 12.04
N GLU A 336 -31.63 -1.34 11.14
CA GLU A 336 -32.36 -2.32 10.34
C GLU A 336 -31.41 -3.21 9.51
N LEU A 337 -30.33 -2.64 8.97
CA LEU A 337 -29.34 -3.39 8.19
C LEU A 337 -28.50 -4.34 9.08
N THR A 338 -28.41 -4.07 10.38
CA THR A 338 -27.79 -5.01 11.34
C THR A 338 -28.70 -6.22 11.62
N ASP A 339 -30.01 -6.00 11.65
CA ASP A 339 -31.02 -7.01 12.00
C ASP A 339 -31.47 -7.90 10.82
N MET A 340 -31.12 -7.53 9.58
CA MET A 340 -31.79 -8.04 8.37
C MET A 340 -31.40 -9.46 7.92
N ASP A 341 -30.26 -10.03 8.29
CA ASP A 341 -30.02 -11.48 8.19
C ASP A 341 -28.69 -11.90 8.84
N ALA A 342 -28.71 -13.02 9.58
CA ALA A 342 -27.49 -13.65 10.10
C ALA A 342 -26.60 -14.24 8.98
N ASP A 343 -27.13 -14.34 7.75
CA ASP A 343 -26.45 -14.84 6.56
C ASP A 343 -26.01 -13.73 5.57
N THR A 344 -26.42 -12.46 5.76
CA THR A 344 -26.12 -11.34 4.83
C THR A 344 -25.59 -10.05 5.51
N GLY A 345 -25.52 -10.00 6.85
CA GLY A 345 -24.89 -8.91 7.63
C GLY A 345 -23.38 -9.11 7.85
N ILE A 346 -22.81 -8.57 8.93
CA ILE A 346 -21.38 -8.72 9.34
C ILE A 346 -20.86 -10.17 9.19
N ALA A 347 -21.74 -11.15 9.39
CA ALA A 347 -21.48 -12.58 9.23
C ALA A 347 -21.23 -13.03 7.78
N ALA A 348 -21.72 -12.30 6.78
CA ALA A 348 -21.60 -12.59 5.35
C ALA A 348 -20.21 -12.27 4.78
N LEU A 349 -19.45 -11.41 5.46
CA LEU A 349 -18.08 -11.11 5.05
C LEU A 349 -17.16 -12.34 5.13
N ALA A 350 -17.53 -13.41 5.86
CA ALA A 350 -16.79 -14.68 5.83
C ALA A 350 -17.44 -15.89 6.55
N ASN A 351 -18.77 -16.02 6.59
CA ASN A 351 -19.40 -17.18 7.26
C ASN A 351 -19.03 -17.26 8.76
N ILE A 352 -18.78 -16.11 9.40
CA ILE A 352 -18.31 -16.02 10.80
C ILE A 352 -19.53 -15.87 11.70
N SER A 353 -19.74 -16.86 12.56
CA SER A 353 -20.63 -16.71 13.71
C SER A 353 -19.82 -16.11 14.86
N LEU A 354 -19.94 -14.80 15.10
CA LEU A 354 -19.52 -14.26 16.39
C LEU A 354 -20.34 -14.93 17.50
N PRO A 355 -19.75 -15.16 18.68
CA PRO A 355 -20.52 -15.47 19.88
C PRO A 355 -21.60 -14.40 20.07
N GLU A 356 -22.87 -14.82 20.25
CA GLU A 356 -24.03 -13.92 20.34
C GLU A 356 -23.87 -12.88 21.48
N ASP A 357 -23.17 -13.28 22.55
CA ASP A 357 -22.81 -12.44 23.68
C ASP A 357 -21.75 -11.37 23.33
N LEU A 358 -20.71 -11.71 22.57
CA LEU A 358 -19.71 -10.75 22.11
C LEU A 358 -20.33 -9.71 21.18
N LEU A 359 -21.13 -10.13 20.20
CA LEU A 359 -21.84 -9.19 19.31
C LEU A 359 -22.78 -8.28 20.10
N SER A 360 -23.54 -8.83 21.05
CA SER A 360 -24.43 -8.01 21.90
C SER A 360 -23.67 -6.98 22.74
N THR A 361 -22.46 -7.33 23.18
CA THR A 361 -21.56 -6.45 23.94
C THR A 361 -21.03 -5.33 23.05
N ILE A 362 -20.54 -5.66 21.86
CA ILE A 362 -20.07 -4.69 20.87
C ILE A 362 -21.18 -3.69 20.50
N LEU A 363 -22.40 -4.18 20.20
CA LEU A 363 -23.54 -3.31 19.86
C LEU A 363 -23.96 -2.41 21.03
N ALA A 364 -23.85 -2.89 22.27
CA ALA A 364 -24.08 -2.05 23.45
C ALA A 364 -23.04 -0.93 23.54
N TYR A 365 -21.77 -1.23 23.27
CA TYR A 365 -20.71 -0.21 23.24
C TYR A 365 -20.85 0.76 22.08
N VAL A 366 -21.30 0.32 20.91
CA VAL A 366 -21.64 1.22 19.80
C VAL A 366 -22.67 2.25 20.25
N GLU A 367 -23.73 1.84 20.94
CA GLU A 367 -24.79 2.76 21.39
C GLU A 367 -24.26 3.86 22.33
N SER A 368 -23.33 3.51 23.22
CA SER A 368 -22.78 4.41 24.23
C SER A 368 -21.45 5.07 23.86
N ALA A 369 -20.85 4.73 22.71
CA ALA A 369 -19.54 5.22 22.32
C ALA A 369 -19.51 6.76 22.19
N LYS A 370 -18.37 7.33 22.59
CA LYS A 370 -17.98 8.70 22.24
C LYS A 370 -17.81 8.77 20.71
N SER A 371 -18.42 9.80 20.14
CA SER A 371 -18.44 10.07 18.70
C SER A 371 -17.15 10.77 18.26
N PRO A 372 -16.75 10.70 16.98
CA PRO A 372 -15.71 11.58 16.44
C PRO A 372 -15.94 13.07 16.71
N ALA A 373 -17.20 13.51 16.83
CA ALA A 373 -17.53 14.88 17.25
C ALA A 373 -17.11 15.20 18.70
N ASP A 374 -16.96 14.19 19.56
CA ASP A 374 -16.44 14.34 20.93
C ASP A 374 -14.89 14.41 20.94
N LEU A 375 -14.24 14.17 19.79
CA LEU A 375 -12.78 14.15 19.61
C LEU A 375 -12.25 15.37 18.82
N LEU A 376 -13.03 16.44 18.67
CA LEU A 376 -12.53 17.65 18.03
C LEU A 376 -11.26 18.15 18.73
N PHE A 377 -10.26 18.50 17.92
CA PHE A 377 -8.91 18.91 18.33
C PHE A 377 -8.00 17.81 18.91
N SER A 378 -8.46 16.58 19.08
CA SER A 378 -7.62 15.47 19.57
C SER A 378 -6.39 15.14 18.70
N PRO A 379 -6.37 15.32 17.36
CA PRO A 379 -5.14 15.09 16.59
C PRO A 379 -3.99 16.04 16.95
N TYR A 380 -4.29 17.23 17.49
CA TYR A 380 -3.25 18.14 17.99
C TYR A 380 -2.62 17.61 19.29
N VAL A 381 -3.36 16.86 20.10
CA VAL A 381 -2.80 16.17 21.28
C VAL A 381 -1.85 15.05 20.84
N ALA A 382 -2.20 14.28 19.81
CA ALA A 382 -1.27 13.31 19.21
C ALA A 382 0.02 13.98 18.72
N ALA A 383 -0.08 15.14 18.05
CA ALA A 383 1.08 15.91 17.62
C ALA A 383 1.94 16.41 18.80
N ALA A 384 1.31 16.90 19.87
CA ALA A 384 2.03 17.31 21.07
C ALA A 384 2.73 16.13 21.76
N LEU A 385 2.08 14.96 21.82
CA LEU A 385 2.65 13.74 22.37
C LEU A 385 3.89 13.31 21.57
N GLN A 386 3.82 13.38 20.24
CA GLN A 386 4.95 13.09 19.37
C GLN A 386 6.14 14.03 19.66
N ASN A 387 5.87 15.32 19.94
CA ASN A 387 6.91 16.27 20.33
C ASN A 387 7.52 15.94 21.70
N VAL A 388 6.72 15.49 22.66
CA VAL A 388 7.23 15.01 23.96
C VAL A 388 8.16 13.83 23.75
N GLN A 389 7.76 12.86 22.94
CA GLN A 389 8.51 11.63 22.67
C GLN A 389 9.82 11.86 21.89
N MET A 390 9.79 12.70 20.85
CA MET A 390 10.94 12.89 19.95
C MET A 390 11.91 13.99 20.39
N ASN A 391 11.41 15.04 21.04
CA ASN A 391 12.18 16.25 21.34
C ASN A 391 12.43 16.46 22.85
N ASP A 392 12.07 15.49 23.70
CA ASP A 392 12.15 15.59 25.17
C ASP A 392 11.49 16.87 25.70
N ALA A 393 10.40 17.29 25.05
CA ALA A 393 9.65 18.49 25.39
C ALA A 393 8.77 18.23 26.61
N LEU A 394 8.58 19.24 27.46
CA LEU A 394 7.58 19.16 28.53
C LEU A 394 6.18 19.13 27.93
N ALA A 395 5.32 18.22 28.41
CA ALA A 395 3.95 18.08 27.89
C ALA A 395 3.16 19.39 27.92
N GLU A 396 3.30 20.20 28.97
CA GLU A 396 2.66 21.53 29.06
C GLU A 396 3.14 22.48 27.95
N ASP A 397 4.44 22.48 27.63
CA ASP A 397 4.99 23.35 26.59
C ASP A 397 4.53 22.88 25.20
N ALA A 398 4.53 21.57 24.96
CA ALA A 398 4.06 20.97 23.72
C ALA A 398 2.57 21.24 23.48
N LEU A 399 1.74 21.12 24.52
CA LEU A 399 0.30 21.43 24.47
C LEU A 399 0.04 22.91 24.15
N ASN A 400 0.77 23.82 24.80
CA ASN A 400 0.66 25.26 24.52
C ASN A 400 1.03 25.59 23.06
N GLU A 401 2.04 24.93 22.51
CA GLU A 401 2.46 25.12 21.11
C GLU A 401 1.37 24.65 20.14
N VAL A 402 0.87 23.43 20.30
CA VAL A 402 -0.17 22.90 19.39
C VAL A 402 -1.51 23.61 19.55
N GLU A 403 -1.82 24.23 20.69
CA GLU A 403 -3.01 25.08 20.83
C GLU A 403 -2.94 26.28 19.90
N VAL A 404 -1.77 26.93 19.80
CA VAL A 404 -1.54 28.03 18.87
C VAL A 404 -1.65 27.54 17.43
N THR A 405 -1.04 26.41 17.10
CA THR A 405 -1.13 25.80 15.76
C THR A 405 -2.58 25.47 15.39
N ALA A 406 -3.37 24.93 16.32
CA ALA A 406 -4.78 24.65 16.10
C ALA A 406 -5.57 25.93 15.80
N LEU A 407 -5.35 27.01 16.56
CA LEU A 407 -5.99 28.30 16.33
C LEU A 407 -5.60 28.92 14.98
N ASP A 408 -4.34 28.80 14.58
CA ASP A 408 -3.85 29.28 13.29
C ASP A 408 -4.46 28.47 12.14
N ALA A 409 -4.54 27.14 12.27
CA ALA A 409 -5.20 26.28 11.29
C ALA A 409 -6.70 26.60 11.13
N MET A 410 -7.39 26.87 12.25
CA MET A 410 -8.80 27.32 12.22
C MET A 410 -8.95 28.68 11.50
N THR A 411 -7.98 29.57 11.68
CA THR A 411 -7.94 30.87 11.00
C THR A 411 -7.69 30.71 9.49
N ALA A 412 -6.73 29.85 9.12
CA ALA A 412 -6.45 29.51 7.72
C ALA A 412 -7.69 28.94 7.02
N ALA A 413 -8.34 27.95 7.63
CA ALA A 413 -9.60 27.39 7.12
C ALA A 413 -10.68 28.47 6.95
N THR A 414 -10.91 29.31 7.97
CA THR A 414 -11.90 30.38 7.88
C THR A 414 -11.62 31.36 6.74
N ASN A 415 -10.35 31.63 6.43
CA ASN A 415 -9.96 32.48 5.31
C ASN A 415 -10.33 31.88 3.93
N ARG A 416 -10.47 30.55 3.83
CA ARG A 416 -10.84 29.83 2.60
C ARG A 416 -12.35 29.78 2.33
N GLN A 417 -13.22 30.11 3.29
CA GLN A 417 -14.70 30.04 3.12
C GLN A 417 -15.27 30.83 1.92
N GLY A 418 -14.52 31.79 1.39
CA GLY A 418 -14.90 32.59 0.22
C GLY A 418 -14.43 32.02 -1.13
N ASP A 419 -13.62 30.97 -1.11
CA ASP A 419 -13.04 30.38 -2.31
C ASP A 419 -14.09 29.63 -3.13
N VAL A 420 -13.94 29.69 -4.44
CA VAL A 420 -14.85 29.01 -5.37
C VAL A 420 -14.22 27.69 -5.77
N VAL A 421 -14.74 26.60 -5.20
CA VAL A 421 -14.50 25.24 -5.69
C VAL A 421 -15.63 24.87 -6.65
N THR A 422 -15.30 24.19 -7.72
CA THR A 422 -16.28 23.58 -8.62
C THR A 422 -15.82 22.16 -8.89
N VAL A 423 -16.71 21.19 -8.70
CA VAL A 423 -16.42 19.82 -9.12
C VAL A 423 -16.23 19.86 -10.63
N ASN A 424 -15.07 19.42 -11.07
CA ASN A 424 -14.78 19.20 -12.47
C ASN A 424 -15.89 18.28 -12.97
N ALA A 425 -16.67 18.76 -13.94
CA ALA A 425 -17.67 17.92 -14.58
C ALA A 425 -16.95 16.62 -14.93
N PRO A 426 -17.50 15.44 -14.57
CA PRO A 426 -16.83 14.18 -14.77
C PRO A 426 -16.17 14.22 -16.13
N GLY A 427 -14.91 13.80 -16.17
CA GLY A 427 -14.23 13.45 -17.40
C GLY A 427 -14.94 12.33 -18.17
N GLY A 428 -16.27 12.18 -18.07
CA GLY A 428 -17.12 11.83 -19.20
C GLY A 428 -16.95 12.85 -20.31
N ARG A 429 -15.76 12.87 -20.92
CA ARG A 429 -15.61 13.29 -22.30
C ARG A 429 -16.63 12.46 -23.07
N VAL A 430 -17.61 13.15 -23.66
CA VAL A 430 -18.41 12.57 -24.72
C VAL A 430 -17.41 12.16 -25.79
N LEU A 431 -17.08 10.86 -25.82
CA LEU A 431 -16.31 10.24 -26.88
C LEU A 431 -16.96 10.65 -28.19
N ALA A 432 -16.15 11.05 -29.17
CA ALA A 432 -16.63 11.14 -30.53
C ALA A 432 -17.32 9.80 -30.85
N PRO A 433 -18.51 9.79 -31.50
CA PRO A 433 -19.18 8.54 -31.79
C PRO A 433 -18.24 7.65 -32.59
N ALA A 434 -17.85 6.53 -31.97
CA ALA A 434 -17.03 5.49 -32.58
C ALA A 434 -17.59 5.16 -33.97
N GLY A 435 -16.71 5.00 -34.95
CA GLY A 435 -17.05 4.30 -36.17
C GLY A 435 -17.57 2.92 -35.82
N GLU A 436 -18.46 2.36 -36.64
CA GLU A 436 -19.15 1.08 -36.42
C GLU A 436 -18.21 -0.14 -36.23
N ASN A 437 -16.88 0.06 -36.34
CA ASN A 437 -15.82 -0.95 -36.20
C ASN A 437 -14.66 -0.56 -35.24
N ASP A 438 -14.75 0.54 -34.49
CA ASP A 438 -13.67 0.95 -33.58
C ASP A 438 -13.75 0.16 -32.25
N VAL A 439 -12.61 -0.14 -31.63
CA VAL A 439 -12.52 -0.91 -30.36
C VAL A 439 -12.19 0.00 -29.17
N ASN A 440 -12.77 -0.28 -28.01
CA ASN A 440 -12.30 0.27 -26.73
C ASN A 440 -11.26 -0.70 -26.17
N ILE A 441 -10.11 -0.21 -25.74
CA ILE A 441 -9.06 -1.00 -25.08
C ILE A 441 -9.21 -0.79 -23.57
N LYS A 442 -9.24 -1.87 -22.79
CA LYS A 442 -9.11 -1.81 -21.33
C LYS A 442 -7.67 -2.13 -20.94
N PHE A 443 -6.93 -1.12 -20.52
CA PHE A 443 -5.55 -1.24 -20.11
C PHE A 443 -5.42 -1.26 -18.59
N GLY A 444 -5.00 -2.40 -18.06
CA GLY A 444 -4.72 -2.59 -16.65
C GLY A 444 -3.35 -2.06 -16.24
N TYR A 445 -3.18 -1.70 -14.98
CA TYR A 445 -1.86 -1.52 -14.40
C TYR A 445 -1.80 -2.06 -12.97
N TYR A 446 -0.65 -2.61 -12.60
CA TYR A 446 -0.32 -2.90 -11.22
C TYR A 446 1.09 -2.37 -10.90
N VAL A 447 1.15 -1.55 -9.85
CA VAL A 447 2.39 -1.09 -9.20
C VAL A 447 2.25 -1.30 -7.71
N LEU A 448 3.34 -1.67 -7.03
CA LEU A 448 3.34 -1.82 -5.56
C LEU A 448 3.08 -0.48 -4.84
N ALA A 449 3.39 0.65 -5.47
CA ALA A 449 3.13 1.99 -4.94
C ALA A 449 1.63 2.36 -5.01
N ASN A 450 1.22 3.38 -4.25
CA ASN A 450 -0.18 3.85 -4.23
C ASN A 450 -0.66 4.42 -5.57
N ALA A 451 0.24 4.89 -6.45
CA ALA A 451 -0.12 5.42 -7.77
C ALA A 451 1.04 5.28 -8.78
N ILE A 452 0.74 5.45 -10.07
CA ILE A 452 1.77 5.63 -11.11
C ILE A 452 2.37 7.04 -10.94
N PRO A 453 3.71 7.21 -10.97
CA PRO A 453 4.34 8.52 -10.77
C PRO A 453 3.84 9.64 -11.70
N ASN A 454 3.59 9.33 -12.98
CA ASN A 454 3.17 10.29 -14.01
C ASN A 454 1.85 9.84 -14.67
N GLN A 455 0.85 9.56 -13.83
CA GLN A 455 -0.45 9.04 -14.27
C GLN A 455 -1.19 10.01 -15.21
N GLU A 456 -1.16 11.32 -14.93
CA GLU A 456 -1.85 12.32 -15.77
C GLU A 456 -1.24 12.35 -17.19
N GLU A 457 0.08 12.26 -17.31
CA GLU A 457 0.77 12.18 -18.59
C GLU A 457 0.40 10.91 -19.36
N LEU A 458 0.32 9.77 -18.68
CA LEU A 458 -0.10 8.50 -19.26
C LEU A 458 -1.54 8.56 -19.78
N GLU A 459 -2.47 9.11 -19.00
CA GLU A 459 -3.87 9.29 -19.39
C GLU A 459 -4.01 10.25 -20.59
N ASN A 460 -3.24 11.34 -20.61
CA ASN A 460 -3.19 12.27 -21.75
C ASN A 460 -2.63 11.59 -23.02
N PHE A 461 -1.61 10.74 -22.87
CA PHE A 461 -1.09 9.92 -23.96
C PHE A 461 -2.17 8.96 -24.49
N MET A 462 -2.88 8.24 -23.62
CA MET A 462 -3.97 7.33 -24.00
C MET A 462 -5.06 8.01 -24.81
N VAL A 463 -5.45 9.22 -24.41
CA VAL A 463 -6.39 10.06 -25.16
C VAL A 463 -5.85 10.41 -26.53
N THR A 464 -4.62 10.90 -26.60
CA THR A 464 -3.98 11.29 -27.87
C THR A 464 -3.84 10.09 -28.79
N TYR A 465 -3.45 8.93 -28.26
CA TYR A 465 -3.36 7.68 -28.97
C TYR A 465 -4.69 7.27 -29.59
N ALA A 466 -5.80 7.33 -28.84
CA ALA A 466 -7.13 7.03 -29.36
C ALA A 466 -7.60 8.03 -30.44
N GLU A 467 -7.25 9.32 -30.32
CA GLU A 467 -7.59 10.34 -31.31
C GLU A 467 -6.83 10.15 -32.64
N GLU A 468 -5.58 9.69 -32.57
CA GLU A 468 -4.69 9.57 -33.73
C GLU A 468 -4.71 8.17 -34.38
N THR A 469 -5.14 7.14 -33.64
CA THR A 469 -5.11 5.75 -34.09
C THR A 469 -6.45 5.32 -34.69
N SER A 470 -6.45 5.04 -35.99
CA SER A 470 -7.65 4.53 -36.67
C SER A 470 -8.03 3.14 -36.16
N GLY A 471 -9.31 2.95 -35.77
CA GLY A 471 -9.80 1.67 -35.26
C GLY A 471 -9.81 1.57 -33.73
N VAL A 472 -9.30 2.58 -33.01
CA VAL A 472 -9.37 2.68 -31.55
C VAL A 472 -10.32 3.82 -31.19
N ALA A 473 -11.36 3.52 -30.40
CA ALA A 473 -12.33 4.50 -29.95
C ALA A 473 -11.95 5.12 -28.60
N ASN A 474 -11.35 4.32 -27.71
CA ASN A 474 -10.95 4.74 -26.37
C ASN A 474 -9.89 3.79 -25.80
N VAL A 475 -9.09 4.28 -24.86
CA VAL A 475 -8.26 3.46 -23.96
C VAL A 475 -8.68 3.80 -22.52
N GLU A 476 -9.17 2.81 -21.79
CA GLU A 476 -9.62 2.92 -20.40
C GLU A 476 -8.51 2.41 -19.49
N LEU A 477 -8.09 3.22 -18.50
CA LEU A 477 -7.09 2.84 -17.52
C LEU A 477 -7.77 2.20 -16.30
N GLU A 478 -7.33 1.00 -15.92
CA GLU A 478 -7.88 0.24 -14.81
C GLU A 478 -6.76 -0.16 -13.84
N ARG A 479 -6.91 0.12 -12.54
CA ARG A 479 -5.97 -0.38 -11.54
C ARG A 479 -6.32 -1.82 -11.20
N LEU A 480 -5.34 -2.71 -11.34
CA LEU A 480 -5.52 -4.12 -10.99
C LEU A 480 -5.43 -4.30 -9.48
N SER A 481 -6.45 -4.94 -8.89
CA SER A 481 -6.50 -5.25 -7.46
C SER A 481 -5.84 -6.60 -7.16
N VAL A 482 -4.99 -6.66 -6.13
CA VAL A 482 -4.49 -7.91 -5.55
C VAL A 482 -5.04 -8.07 -4.14
N LEU A 483 -5.71 -9.19 -3.89
CA LEU A 483 -6.13 -9.57 -2.54
C LEU A 483 -4.91 -10.16 -1.82
N SER A 484 -4.62 -9.70 -0.60
CA SER A 484 -3.55 -10.24 0.27
C SER A 484 -2.13 -10.23 -0.34
N GLY A 485 -1.84 -9.34 -1.30
CA GLY A 485 -0.49 -9.17 -1.87
C GLY A 485 -0.07 -10.23 -2.92
N ALA A 486 -0.92 -11.22 -3.19
CA ALA A 486 -0.67 -12.24 -4.20
C ALA A 486 -1.36 -11.88 -5.53
N ILE A 487 -0.63 -12.02 -6.64
CA ILE A 487 -1.15 -11.80 -7.98
C ILE A 487 -1.89 -13.06 -8.44
N SER A 488 -2.99 -12.86 -9.17
CA SER A 488 -3.67 -13.96 -9.84
C SER A 488 -4.12 -13.52 -11.22
N LEU A 489 -3.51 -14.09 -12.26
CA LEU A 489 -3.90 -13.78 -13.64
C LEU A 489 -5.37 -14.13 -13.93
N ALA A 490 -5.91 -15.11 -13.23
CA ALA A 490 -7.32 -15.51 -13.35
C ALA A 490 -8.28 -14.37 -12.97
N ASN A 491 -7.89 -13.53 -12.00
CA ASN A 491 -8.68 -12.37 -11.61
C ASN A 491 -8.61 -11.25 -12.65
N PHE A 492 -7.49 -11.10 -13.35
CA PHE A 492 -7.29 -10.03 -14.34
C PHE A 492 -7.93 -10.33 -15.70
N ALA A 493 -8.01 -11.61 -16.07
CA ALA A 493 -8.43 -12.05 -17.39
C ALA A 493 -9.84 -11.56 -17.81
N ASP A 494 -10.74 -11.32 -16.85
CA ASP A 494 -12.09 -10.80 -17.13
C ASP A 494 -12.20 -9.27 -17.00
N GLN A 495 -11.16 -8.59 -16.50
CA GLN A 495 -11.17 -7.17 -16.19
C GLN A 495 -10.58 -6.31 -17.31
N VAL A 496 -9.49 -6.78 -17.92
CA VAL A 496 -8.64 -5.98 -18.83
C VAL A 496 -8.29 -6.74 -20.11
N ASP A 497 -7.96 -6.02 -21.18
CA ASP A 497 -7.54 -6.60 -22.46
C ASP A 497 -6.01 -6.77 -22.51
N CYS A 498 -5.28 -5.80 -21.99
CA CYS A 498 -3.84 -5.83 -21.77
C CYS A 498 -3.50 -5.08 -20.49
N PHE A 499 -2.33 -5.33 -19.91
CA PHE A 499 -1.95 -4.67 -18.67
C PHE A 499 -0.45 -4.53 -18.49
N TYR A 500 -0.05 -3.57 -17.67
CA TYR A 500 1.31 -3.40 -17.19
C TYR A 500 1.47 -3.96 -15.77
N TYR A 501 2.58 -4.63 -15.50
CA TYR A 501 2.99 -5.07 -14.18
C TYR A 501 4.44 -4.63 -13.93
N SER A 502 4.72 -4.11 -12.74
CA SER A 502 6.05 -3.58 -12.37
C SER A 502 7.13 -4.64 -12.11
N GLY A 503 6.81 -5.92 -12.27
CA GLY A 503 7.76 -7.04 -12.20
C GLY A 503 7.58 -8.02 -13.36
N ASN A 504 8.12 -9.24 -13.21
CA ASN A 504 8.03 -10.29 -14.22
C ASN A 504 7.09 -11.44 -13.79
N LEU A 505 5.95 -11.58 -14.46
CA LEU A 505 4.99 -12.68 -14.25
C LEU A 505 5.27 -13.93 -15.11
N VAL A 506 6.27 -13.90 -15.99
CA VAL A 506 6.48 -15.01 -16.93
C VAL A 506 6.98 -16.24 -16.18
N GLY A 507 6.27 -17.34 -16.37
CA GLY A 507 6.54 -18.60 -15.67
C GLY A 507 6.06 -18.62 -14.23
N SER A 508 5.48 -17.52 -13.72
CA SER A 508 5.00 -17.49 -12.34
C SER A 508 3.52 -17.88 -12.18
N GLU A 509 2.75 -17.80 -13.25
CA GLU A 509 1.30 -17.99 -13.23
C GLU A 509 0.90 -18.99 -14.33
N ASP A 510 -0.40 -19.28 -14.46
CA ASP A 510 -0.89 -20.05 -15.59
C ASP A 510 -0.71 -19.28 -16.91
N MET A 511 0.35 -19.60 -17.66
CA MET A 511 0.68 -18.98 -18.95
C MET A 511 -0.41 -19.17 -20.01
N SER A 512 -1.39 -20.07 -19.79
CA SER A 512 -2.56 -20.19 -20.67
C SER A 512 -3.45 -18.94 -20.66
N LEU A 513 -3.34 -18.11 -19.61
CA LEU A 513 -4.07 -16.86 -19.42
C LEU A 513 -3.40 -15.65 -20.08
N LEU A 514 -2.22 -15.83 -20.69
CA LEU A 514 -1.48 -14.79 -21.41
C LEU A 514 -1.37 -15.14 -22.89
N LEU A 515 -1.39 -14.12 -23.74
CA LEU A 515 -1.17 -14.28 -25.16
C LEU A 515 0.34 -14.41 -25.47
N PRO A 516 0.77 -15.47 -26.16
CA PRO A 516 2.11 -15.52 -26.73
C PRO A 516 2.27 -14.43 -27.80
N LEU A 517 3.26 -13.57 -27.64
CA LEU A 517 3.46 -12.38 -28.48
C LEU A 517 4.25 -12.67 -29.76
N ASP A 518 4.94 -13.82 -29.88
CA ASP A 518 5.80 -14.12 -31.04
C ASP A 518 5.13 -13.89 -32.41
N PRO A 519 3.86 -14.31 -32.66
CA PRO A 519 3.22 -14.03 -33.94
C PRO A 519 3.07 -12.54 -34.23
N LEU A 520 2.84 -11.71 -33.20
CA LEU A 520 2.68 -10.26 -33.32
C LEU A 520 4.05 -9.61 -33.52
N LEU A 521 5.03 -9.96 -32.68
CA LEU A 521 6.43 -9.53 -32.78
C LEU A 521 7.07 -9.87 -34.13
N ASP A 522 6.79 -11.05 -34.70
CA ASP A 522 7.30 -11.48 -36.01
C ASP A 522 6.64 -10.76 -37.17
N SER A 523 5.40 -10.30 -36.98
CA SER A 523 4.61 -9.62 -38.01
C SER A 523 4.83 -8.11 -38.04
N ASP A 524 5.36 -7.54 -36.95
CA ASP A 524 5.59 -6.11 -36.81
C ASP A 524 6.89 -5.67 -37.50
N PRO A 525 6.82 -4.94 -38.63
CA PRO A 525 8.01 -4.47 -39.33
C PRO A 525 8.71 -3.30 -38.65
N ASN A 526 8.06 -2.67 -37.65
CA ASN A 526 8.57 -1.50 -36.93
C ASN A 526 9.26 -1.88 -35.62
N LEU A 527 9.18 -3.14 -35.20
CA LEU A 527 9.86 -3.64 -34.01
C LEU A 527 11.19 -4.31 -34.37
N ASN A 528 12.24 -3.94 -33.65
CA ASN A 528 13.53 -4.61 -33.72
C ASN A 528 13.81 -5.30 -32.39
N ARG A 529 13.70 -6.63 -32.32
CA ARG A 529 14.00 -7.39 -31.09
C ARG A 529 15.43 -7.17 -30.56
N ASN A 530 16.39 -6.83 -31.43
CA ASN A 530 17.78 -6.54 -31.01
C ASN A 530 17.95 -5.14 -30.40
N ASP A 531 16.88 -4.36 -30.34
CA ASP A 531 16.87 -3.07 -29.68
C ASP A 531 16.62 -3.20 -28.17
N VAL A 532 16.04 -4.33 -27.72
CA VAL A 532 15.92 -4.63 -26.29
C VAL A 532 17.31 -4.74 -25.66
N VAL A 533 17.49 -4.10 -24.50
CA VAL A 533 18.76 -4.10 -23.75
C VAL A 533 19.08 -5.51 -23.26
N GLY A 534 20.35 -5.93 -23.42
CA GLY A 534 20.84 -7.21 -22.88
C GLY A 534 20.07 -8.43 -23.38
N ASP A 535 19.78 -9.36 -22.47
CA ASP A 535 18.98 -10.57 -22.74
C ASP A 535 17.57 -10.50 -22.12
N VAL A 536 17.09 -9.29 -21.81
CA VAL A 536 15.82 -9.03 -21.11
C VAL A 536 14.64 -9.71 -21.80
N LEU A 537 14.60 -9.72 -23.13
CA LEU A 537 13.49 -10.35 -23.87
C LEU A 537 13.44 -11.87 -23.66
N SER A 538 14.59 -12.52 -23.44
CA SER A 538 14.65 -13.96 -23.17
C SER A 538 14.10 -14.30 -21.79
N GLN A 539 14.19 -13.39 -20.82
CA GLN A 539 13.60 -13.56 -19.48
C GLN A 539 12.08 -13.44 -19.46
N LEU A 540 11.51 -12.86 -20.51
CA LEU A 540 10.07 -12.79 -20.75
C LEU A 540 9.59 -13.99 -21.59
N GLN A 541 10.38 -15.06 -21.68
CA GLN A 541 10.00 -16.30 -22.36
C GLN A 541 9.67 -17.44 -21.41
N PHE A 542 8.63 -18.20 -21.76
CA PHE A 542 8.31 -19.47 -21.12
C PHE A 542 8.10 -20.53 -22.21
N ASN A 543 8.76 -21.70 -22.07
CA ASN A 543 8.74 -22.76 -23.09
C ASN A 543 9.08 -22.28 -24.52
N GLY A 544 9.99 -21.31 -24.63
CA GLY A 544 10.47 -20.76 -25.90
C GLY A 544 9.47 -19.83 -26.62
N GLN A 545 8.44 -19.36 -25.92
CA GLN A 545 7.51 -18.34 -26.39
C GLN A 545 7.60 -17.09 -25.51
N THR A 546 7.55 -15.92 -26.13
CA THR A 546 7.58 -14.61 -25.45
C THR A 546 6.17 -14.23 -25.02
N TYR A 547 5.96 -13.91 -23.74
CA TYR A 547 4.62 -13.61 -23.20
C TYR A 547 4.40 -12.15 -22.81
N ALA A 548 5.45 -11.34 -22.82
CA ALA A 548 5.39 -9.95 -22.41
C ALA A 548 6.32 -9.06 -23.24
N LEU A 549 5.98 -7.78 -23.32
CA LEU A 549 6.83 -6.74 -23.90
C LEU A 549 7.52 -5.98 -22.76
N PRO A 550 8.87 -5.88 -22.74
CA PRO A 550 9.55 -5.14 -21.69
C PRO A 550 9.29 -3.63 -21.85
N ILE A 551 9.02 -2.94 -20.75
CA ILE A 551 8.77 -1.49 -20.73
C ILE A 551 9.98 -0.77 -20.15
N HIS A 552 10.40 -1.16 -18.95
CA HIS A 552 11.58 -0.60 -18.28
C HIS A 552 12.29 -1.64 -17.41
N LEU A 553 13.50 -1.30 -17.01
CA LEU A 553 14.33 -2.01 -16.05
C LEU A 553 14.49 -1.17 -14.78
N GLN A 554 14.60 -1.82 -13.65
CA GLN A 554 14.87 -1.20 -12.35
C GLN A 554 16.18 -1.78 -11.82
N PRO A 555 17.33 -1.19 -12.16
CA PRO A 555 18.62 -1.74 -11.76
C PRO A 555 18.94 -1.47 -10.29
N GLU A 556 19.56 -2.44 -9.64
CA GLU A 556 20.18 -2.24 -8.33
C GLU A 556 21.61 -1.72 -8.49
N LEU A 557 21.96 -0.70 -7.72
CA LEU A 557 23.22 0.02 -7.82
C LEU A 557 23.75 0.47 -6.47
N ILE A 558 24.96 1.03 -6.47
CA ILE A 558 25.52 1.75 -5.32
C ILE A 558 25.29 3.24 -5.52
N ALA A 559 24.47 3.83 -4.66
CA ALA A 559 24.36 5.27 -4.52
C ALA A 559 25.43 5.77 -3.56
N TYR A 560 25.98 6.96 -3.81
CA TYR A 560 26.93 7.61 -2.91
C TYR A 560 26.55 9.06 -2.64
N VAL A 561 26.81 9.52 -1.42
CA VAL A 561 26.54 10.90 -0.98
C VAL A 561 27.79 11.75 -1.26
N PRO A 562 27.79 12.70 -2.22
CA PRO A 562 28.97 13.47 -2.60
C PRO A 562 29.57 14.26 -1.45
N SER A 563 28.73 14.82 -0.56
CA SER A 563 29.20 15.60 0.59
C SER A 563 30.06 14.79 1.56
N SER A 564 29.77 13.50 1.74
CA SER A 564 30.57 12.56 2.55
C SER A 564 31.96 12.33 1.94
N PHE A 565 32.02 12.17 0.61
CA PHE A 565 33.28 11.99 -0.12
C PHE A 565 34.14 13.27 -0.11
N GLU A 566 33.51 14.43 -0.27
CA GLU A 566 34.18 15.73 -0.19
C GLU A 566 34.77 15.98 1.21
N ALA A 567 34.02 15.64 2.26
CA ALA A 567 34.45 15.79 3.64
C ALA A 567 35.68 14.92 3.96
N SER A 568 35.71 13.69 3.44
CA SER A 568 36.85 12.76 3.61
C SER A 568 37.99 12.99 2.61
N GLY A 569 37.81 13.86 1.61
CA GLY A 569 38.83 14.17 0.59
C GLY A 569 39.13 13.00 -0.36
N VAL A 570 38.15 12.11 -0.57
CA VAL A 570 38.22 10.93 -1.44
C VAL A 570 37.65 11.29 -2.81
N PRO A 571 38.25 10.85 -3.93
CA PRO A 571 37.64 11.01 -5.25
C PRO A 571 36.26 10.33 -5.32
N PHE A 572 35.31 10.93 -6.04
CA PHE A 572 34.04 10.27 -6.34
C PHE A 572 34.29 8.99 -7.16
N PRO A 573 33.52 7.92 -6.90
CA PRO A 573 33.59 6.72 -7.71
C PRO A 573 33.07 7.02 -9.12
N ASP A 574 33.56 6.25 -10.10
CA ASP A 574 33.08 6.28 -11.48
C ASP A 574 32.65 4.87 -11.92
N PRO A 575 31.91 4.71 -13.02
CA PRO A 575 31.39 3.40 -13.44
C PRO A 575 32.44 2.30 -13.70
N THR A 576 33.74 2.63 -13.70
CA THR A 576 34.85 1.71 -13.92
C THR A 576 35.67 1.41 -12.66
N TRP A 577 35.25 1.93 -11.49
CA TRP A 577 35.92 1.69 -10.21
C TRP A 577 36.02 0.20 -9.86
N THR A 578 37.09 -0.13 -9.13
CA THR A 578 37.48 -1.51 -8.81
C THR A 578 37.15 -1.86 -7.36
N THR A 579 37.19 -3.15 -7.02
CA THR A 579 37.07 -3.59 -5.61
C THR A 579 38.12 -2.94 -4.70
N ALA A 580 39.32 -2.65 -5.22
CA ALA A 580 40.34 -1.91 -4.47
C ALA A 580 39.95 -0.45 -4.22
N ASP A 581 39.28 0.20 -5.17
CA ASP A 581 38.78 1.57 -4.98
C ASP A 581 37.62 1.60 -3.97
N PHE A 582 36.75 0.58 -3.99
CA PHE A 582 35.68 0.40 -3.02
C PHE A 582 36.23 0.22 -1.60
N GLU A 583 37.21 -0.66 -1.38
CA GLU A 583 37.86 -0.84 -0.07
C GLU A 583 38.50 0.47 0.43
N LEU A 584 39.15 1.23 -0.46
CA LEU A 584 39.74 2.53 -0.11
C LEU A 584 38.66 3.56 0.27
N ALA A 585 37.50 3.55 -0.41
CA ALA A 585 36.37 4.40 -0.08
C ALA A 585 35.81 4.05 1.31
N LEU A 586 35.56 2.77 1.59
CA LEU A 586 35.09 2.29 2.90
C LEU A 586 36.03 2.74 4.02
N GLN A 587 37.34 2.49 3.88
CA GLN A 587 38.34 2.87 4.89
C GLN A 587 38.42 4.38 5.12
N SER A 588 38.16 5.18 4.10
CA SER A 588 38.26 6.64 4.18
C SER A 588 36.99 7.32 4.66
N LEU A 589 35.83 6.66 4.50
CA LEU A 589 34.52 7.14 4.92
C LEU A 589 34.15 6.67 6.34
N GLN A 590 34.84 5.64 6.85
CA GLN A 590 34.65 5.14 8.21
C GLN A 590 34.82 6.25 9.26
N THR A 591 33.85 6.39 10.16
CA THR A 591 33.91 7.28 11.33
C THR A 591 34.48 6.54 12.55
N ASP A 592 34.66 7.24 13.67
CA ASP A 592 35.24 6.67 14.91
C ASP A 592 34.31 5.65 15.62
N THR A 593 33.08 5.46 15.14
CA THR A 593 32.03 4.60 15.73
C THR A 593 31.71 3.42 14.80
N ALA A 594 31.73 2.20 15.32
CA ALA A 594 31.44 0.98 14.55
C ALA A 594 29.96 0.87 14.12
N GLU A 595 29.08 1.63 14.75
CA GLU A 595 27.64 1.71 14.41
C GLU A 595 27.37 2.52 13.13
N ASP A 596 28.33 3.31 12.64
CA ASP A 596 28.20 4.15 11.45
C ASP A 596 28.95 3.54 10.26
N ALA A 597 28.55 2.35 9.83
CA ALA A 597 29.19 1.71 8.69
C ALA A 597 29.09 2.62 7.43
N PRO A 598 30.18 2.80 6.68
CA PRO A 598 30.20 3.65 5.48
C PRO A 598 29.38 3.08 4.33
N PHE A 599 29.02 1.79 4.38
CA PHE A 599 28.19 1.13 3.39
C PHE A 599 27.07 0.31 4.04
N GLY A 600 25.86 0.39 3.48
CA GLY A 600 24.70 -0.41 3.89
C GLY A 600 23.79 -0.74 2.71
N SER A 601 22.62 -1.32 2.99
CA SER A 601 21.60 -1.62 1.99
C SER A 601 20.29 -0.89 2.31
N ARG A 602 19.67 -0.31 1.28
CA ARG A 602 18.27 0.15 1.27
C ARG A 602 17.42 -0.70 0.31
N SER A 603 17.86 -1.92 0.01
CA SER A 603 17.19 -2.91 -0.84
C SER A 603 16.72 -4.12 -0.01
N ILE A 604 15.82 -4.94 -0.56
CA ILE A 604 15.31 -6.16 0.10
C ILE A 604 16.32 -7.31 -0.02
N GLY A 605 16.52 -8.03 1.08
CA GLY A 605 17.29 -9.28 1.10
C GLY A 605 18.80 -9.10 0.94
N GLY A 606 19.49 -10.23 0.67
CA GLY A 606 20.95 -10.31 0.66
C GLY A 606 21.60 -10.17 -0.72
N THR A 607 20.89 -9.66 -1.74
CA THR A 607 21.40 -9.58 -3.11
C THR A 607 22.63 -8.67 -3.22
N TYR A 608 22.69 -7.60 -2.43
CA TYR A 608 23.87 -6.72 -2.38
C TYR A 608 25.15 -7.46 -1.94
N LEU A 609 25.02 -8.43 -1.01
CA LEU A 609 26.14 -9.26 -0.58
C LEU A 609 26.57 -10.20 -1.71
N LEU A 610 25.62 -10.83 -2.41
CA LEU A 610 25.91 -11.71 -3.54
C LEU A 610 26.60 -10.95 -4.68
N SER A 611 26.13 -9.74 -4.99
CA SER A 611 26.75 -8.84 -5.95
C SER A 611 28.19 -8.51 -5.55
N LEU A 612 28.45 -8.13 -4.29
CA LEU A 612 29.81 -7.89 -3.81
C LEU A 612 30.68 -9.17 -3.88
N ILE A 613 30.15 -10.34 -3.50
CA ILE A 613 30.87 -11.62 -3.57
C ILE A 613 31.29 -11.92 -5.02
N ALA A 614 30.41 -11.67 -6.00
CA ALA A 614 30.73 -11.75 -7.42
C ALA A 614 31.82 -10.75 -7.85
N SER A 615 31.75 -9.50 -7.37
CA SER A 615 32.83 -8.52 -7.55
C SER A 615 34.18 -9.02 -7.01
N TYR A 616 34.20 -9.82 -5.94
CA TYR A 616 35.42 -10.46 -5.42
C TYR A 616 35.77 -11.80 -6.09
N GLY A 617 34.96 -12.25 -7.06
CA GLY A 617 35.22 -13.41 -7.91
C GLY A 617 34.67 -14.74 -7.41
N GLY A 618 33.76 -14.73 -6.43
CA GLY A 618 32.98 -15.89 -6.02
C GLY A 618 31.62 -15.93 -6.68
N LEU A 619 31.10 -17.11 -6.96
CA LEU A 619 29.74 -17.28 -7.47
C LEU A 619 29.05 -18.43 -6.74
N PRO A 620 28.65 -18.21 -5.46
CA PRO A 620 28.07 -19.27 -4.65
C PRO A 620 26.73 -19.78 -5.20
N LEU A 621 25.97 -18.88 -5.83
CA LEU A 621 24.69 -19.16 -6.47
C LEU A 621 24.77 -18.67 -7.93
N ASP A 622 24.65 -19.59 -8.88
CA ASP A 622 24.54 -19.27 -10.30
C ASP A 622 23.11 -19.56 -10.80
N THR A 623 22.31 -18.50 -10.84
CA THR A 623 20.91 -18.48 -11.28
C THR A 623 20.74 -18.52 -12.80
N SER A 624 21.84 -18.47 -13.58
CA SER A 624 21.77 -18.62 -15.04
C SER A 624 21.50 -20.06 -15.50
N THR A 625 21.50 -21.01 -14.55
CA THR A 625 21.27 -22.43 -14.79
C THR A 625 19.97 -22.89 -14.12
N THR A 626 19.30 -23.88 -14.71
CA THR A 626 18.07 -24.45 -14.15
C THR A 626 18.20 -25.99 -14.09
N PRO A 627 18.21 -26.61 -12.89
CA PRO A 627 18.25 -25.96 -11.57
C PRO A 627 19.54 -25.16 -11.37
N ILE A 628 19.54 -24.24 -10.40
CA ILE A 628 20.68 -23.38 -10.09
C ILE A 628 21.93 -24.19 -9.75
N THR A 629 23.10 -23.62 -10.08
CA THR A 629 24.39 -24.24 -9.79
C THR A 629 24.92 -23.69 -8.48
N LEU A 630 25.25 -24.61 -7.55
CA LEU A 630 25.79 -24.28 -6.24
C LEU A 630 27.31 -24.41 -6.22
N ASP A 631 27.98 -23.41 -5.66
CA ASP A 631 29.42 -23.47 -5.38
C ASP A 631 29.78 -22.69 -4.11
N PHE A 632 29.30 -23.13 -2.94
CA PHE A 632 29.60 -22.47 -1.68
C PHE A 632 31.01 -22.78 -1.17
N THR A 633 31.62 -23.86 -1.66
CA THR A 633 32.81 -24.49 -1.05
C THR A 633 34.08 -24.41 -1.88
N SER A 634 34.04 -23.93 -3.13
CA SER A 634 35.29 -23.72 -3.88
C SER A 634 36.20 -22.70 -3.19
N ASP A 635 37.51 -22.84 -3.42
CA ASP A 635 38.51 -21.90 -2.91
C ASP A 635 38.18 -20.45 -3.32
N SER A 636 37.60 -20.24 -4.51
CA SER A 636 37.17 -18.92 -5.01
C SER A 636 35.96 -18.38 -4.25
N SER A 637 34.91 -19.18 -4.08
CA SER A 637 33.70 -18.75 -3.37
C SER A 637 33.97 -18.51 -1.89
N VAL A 638 34.67 -19.42 -1.21
CA VAL A 638 35.04 -19.24 0.20
C VAL A 638 35.90 -18.00 0.40
N ALA A 639 36.85 -17.72 -0.51
CA ALA A 639 37.68 -16.52 -0.41
C ALA A 639 36.88 -15.23 -0.62
N ALA A 640 35.98 -15.20 -1.59
CA ALA A 640 35.15 -14.03 -1.87
C ALA A 640 34.10 -13.78 -0.79
N ILE A 641 33.41 -14.82 -0.32
CA ILE A 641 32.48 -14.76 0.82
C ILE A 641 33.20 -14.21 2.04
N ARG A 642 34.36 -14.81 2.38
CA ARG A 642 35.15 -14.34 3.53
C ARG A 642 35.54 -12.87 3.40
N GLN A 643 35.99 -12.45 2.21
CA GLN A 643 36.39 -11.06 1.97
C GLN A 643 35.23 -10.07 2.24
N VAL A 644 34.02 -10.37 1.77
CA VAL A 644 32.85 -9.51 1.99
C VAL A 644 32.39 -9.54 3.46
N LEU A 645 32.31 -10.72 4.07
CA LEU A 645 31.87 -10.84 5.46
C LEU A 645 32.90 -10.28 6.45
N ASP A 646 34.20 -10.33 6.14
CA ASP A 646 35.23 -9.68 6.97
C ASP A 646 35.04 -8.16 6.97
N LEU A 647 34.64 -7.53 5.84
CA LEU A 647 34.30 -6.11 5.80
C LEU A 647 33.10 -5.79 6.71
N ALA A 648 32.10 -6.67 6.76
CA ALA A 648 30.99 -6.54 7.70
C ALA A 648 31.45 -6.65 9.16
N LYS A 649 32.26 -7.66 9.49
CA LYS A 649 32.81 -7.84 10.85
C LYS A 649 33.71 -6.69 11.31
N GLU A 650 34.39 -6.05 10.38
CA GLU A 650 35.24 -4.89 10.65
C GLU A 650 34.44 -3.57 10.76
N GLY A 651 33.11 -3.60 10.54
CA GLY A 651 32.22 -2.44 10.65
C GLY A 651 32.19 -1.57 9.40
N TYR A 652 32.73 -2.04 8.27
CA TYR A 652 32.70 -1.31 6.99
C TYR A 652 31.39 -1.50 6.23
N ILE A 653 30.70 -2.62 6.45
CA ILE A 653 29.40 -2.93 5.87
C ILE A 653 28.40 -3.12 7.02
N HIS A 654 27.31 -2.37 7.00
CA HIS A 654 26.18 -2.63 7.88
C HIS A 654 25.58 -4.00 7.54
N TYR A 655 25.55 -4.90 8.51
CA TYR A 655 25.07 -6.27 8.35
C TYR A 655 23.87 -6.48 9.26
N SER A 656 22.75 -6.87 8.66
CA SER A 656 21.56 -7.36 9.34
C SER A 656 21.46 -8.88 9.18
N GLN A 657 20.84 -9.56 10.13
CA GLN A 657 20.60 -11.00 10.06
C GLN A 657 19.77 -11.35 8.80
N MET A 658 20.16 -12.39 8.06
CA MET A 658 19.54 -12.76 6.77
C MET A 658 19.10 -14.23 6.67
N GLY A 659 19.39 -15.05 7.67
CA GLY A 659 18.98 -16.46 7.73
C GLY A 659 17.53 -16.69 8.19
N ASP A 660 16.78 -15.61 8.42
CA ASP A 660 15.39 -15.57 8.85
C ASP A 660 14.52 -14.78 7.84
N LEU A 661 13.34 -15.30 7.48
CA LEU A 661 12.48 -14.71 6.45
C LEU A 661 11.93 -13.33 6.84
N ALA A 662 11.61 -13.10 8.12
CA ALA A 662 11.11 -11.81 8.57
C ALA A 662 12.23 -10.76 8.50
N ALA A 663 13.43 -11.12 8.94
CA ALA A 663 14.61 -10.26 8.84
C ALA A 663 14.99 -9.95 7.38
N MET A 664 14.93 -10.94 6.48
CA MET A 664 15.18 -10.75 5.03
C MET A 664 14.20 -9.79 4.36
N SER A 665 12.97 -9.71 4.88
CA SER A 665 11.91 -8.85 4.34
C SER A 665 11.92 -7.42 4.90
N ASN A 666 12.77 -7.14 5.88
CA ASN A 666 12.84 -5.83 6.54
C ASN A 666 13.58 -4.82 5.65
N ILE A 667 13.02 -3.62 5.50
CA ILE A 667 13.63 -2.51 4.75
C ILE A 667 13.65 -1.26 5.63
N SER A 668 14.84 -0.71 5.87
CA SER A 668 14.96 0.62 6.49
C SER A 668 15.30 1.68 5.44
N PHE A 669 14.34 2.56 5.16
CA PHE A 669 14.56 3.74 4.33
C PHE A 669 15.12 4.94 5.12
N GLN A 670 15.14 4.85 6.45
CA GLN A 670 15.57 5.93 7.33
C GLN A 670 17.07 5.88 7.62
N ASP A 671 17.73 4.73 7.37
CA ASP A 671 19.16 4.58 7.60
C ASP A 671 19.96 5.43 6.62
N THR A 672 20.90 6.22 7.13
CA THR A 672 21.78 7.07 6.32
C THR A 672 23.18 6.47 6.22
N TYR A 673 23.62 6.17 4.99
CA TYR A 673 24.96 5.65 4.72
C TYR A 673 25.68 6.56 3.71
N PRO A 674 27.01 6.79 3.85
CA PRO A 674 27.81 7.47 2.83
C PRO A 674 27.74 6.81 1.45
N MET A 675 27.60 5.48 1.42
CA MET A 675 27.29 4.69 0.23
C MET A 675 26.21 3.66 0.58
N TYR A 676 25.30 3.34 -0.32
CA TYR A 676 24.32 2.28 -0.07
C TYR A 676 23.88 1.57 -1.35
N ALA A 677 23.59 0.27 -1.21
CA ALA A 677 22.89 -0.49 -2.25
C ALA A 677 21.42 -0.07 -2.33
N PHE A 678 20.91 0.12 -3.53
CA PHE A 678 19.54 0.58 -3.76
C PHE A 678 19.00 0.08 -5.09
N LEU A 679 17.76 -0.43 -5.07
CA LEU A 679 17.01 -0.71 -6.29
C LEU A 679 16.37 0.57 -6.80
N MET A 680 16.78 1.00 -8.00
CA MET A 680 16.25 2.21 -8.63
C MET A 680 14.86 1.96 -9.21
N SER A 681 13.90 1.84 -8.30
CA SER A 681 12.50 1.62 -8.57
C SER A 681 11.71 2.91 -8.25
N PRO A 682 10.71 3.25 -9.08
CA PRO A 682 9.76 4.32 -8.75
C PRO A 682 9.11 4.12 -7.39
N ILE A 683 8.90 2.87 -6.96
CA ILE A 683 8.28 2.51 -5.68
C ILE A 683 9.08 3.03 -4.48
N PHE A 684 10.41 2.93 -4.53
CA PHE A 684 11.29 3.30 -3.41
C PHE A 684 11.81 4.74 -3.48
N ASN A 685 11.69 5.39 -4.65
CA ASN A 685 12.06 6.79 -4.84
C ASN A 685 11.07 7.79 -4.19
N PHE A 686 9.92 7.35 -3.67
CA PHE A 686 8.93 8.20 -2.98
C PHE A 686 9.29 8.56 -1.53
N ALA A 687 10.30 7.93 -0.92
CA ALA A 687 10.64 8.11 0.49
C ALA A 687 11.37 9.43 0.84
N GLY A 688 11.45 10.40 -0.08
CA GLY A 688 11.66 11.80 0.29
C GLY A 688 13.09 12.23 0.65
N THR A 689 14.15 11.55 0.21
CA THR A 689 15.50 12.13 0.31
C THR A 689 15.76 13.02 -0.91
N SER A 690 15.63 14.35 -0.73
CA SER A 690 16.18 15.36 -1.64
C SER A 690 17.71 15.41 -1.58
N GLU A 691 18.37 14.29 -1.32
CA GLU A 691 19.82 14.22 -1.24
C GLU A 691 20.39 14.19 -2.65
N ASP A 692 21.32 15.11 -2.90
CA ASP A 692 22.17 15.07 -4.07
C ASP A 692 23.02 13.80 -3.97
N VAL A 693 22.74 12.78 -4.80
CA VAL A 693 23.42 11.48 -4.79
C VAL A 693 23.99 11.18 -6.16
N GLY A 694 25.14 10.51 -6.19
CA GLY A 694 25.70 9.95 -7.40
C GLY A 694 25.45 8.44 -7.50
N TYR A 695 25.40 7.92 -8.71
CA TYR A 695 25.11 6.52 -8.99
C TYR A 695 26.29 5.82 -9.67
N VAL A 696 26.66 4.66 -9.15
CA VAL A 696 27.71 3.80 -9.73
C VAL A 696 27.30 2.33 -9.66
N PRO A 697 27.74 1.48 -10.60
CA PRO A 697 27.54 0.04 -10.52
C PRO A 697 28.32 -0.53 -9.33
N TYR A 698 28.05 -1.77 -8.96
CA TYR A 698 28.93 -2.51 -8.06
C TYR A 698 30.38 -2.51 -8.57
N PRO A 699 31.38 -2.51 -7.67
CA PRO A 699 32.78 -2.38 -8.06
C PRO A 699 33.23 -3.55 -8.93
N ARG A 700 34.07 -3.27 -9.92
CA ARG A 700 34.52 -4.31 -10.87
C ARG A 700 35.63 -5.19 -10.29
N GLY A 701 35.41 -6.49 -10.42
CA GLY A 701 36.36 -7.54 -10.09
C GLY A 701 37.23 -7.97 -11.26
N ASN A 702 37.88 -9.12 -11.09
CA ASN A 702 38.71 -9.74 -12.14
C ASN A 702 38.02 -10.89 -12.87
N MET A 703 36.83 -11.32 -12.41
CA MET A 703 36.18 -12.56 -12.87
C MET A 703 34.73 -12.33 -13.32
N TYR A 704 33.92 -11.66 -12.48
CA TYR A 704 32.52 -11.43 -12.73
C TYR A 704 32.20 -9.93 -12.59
N THR A 705 31.23 -9.47 -13.37
CA THR A 705 30.61 -8.16 -13.20
C THR A 705 29.15 -8.36 -12.79
N PRO A 706 28.80 -8.16 -11.51
CA PRO A 706 27.43 -8.41 -11.05
C PRO A 706 26.46 -7.39 -11.62
N VAL A 707 25.26 -7.85 -11.97
CA VAL A 707 24.11 -7.03 -12.29
C VAL A 707 22.88 -7.59 -11.58
N THR A 708 22.00 -6.70 -11.16
CA THR A 708 20.71 -7.04 -10.53
C THR A 708 19.71 -6.03 -11.02
N TYR A 709 18.54 -6.49 -11.46
CA TYR A 709 17.48 -5.60 -11.92
C TYR A 709 16.13 -6.30 -11.91
N ASP A 710 15.07 -5.51 -11.81
CA ASP A 710 13.70 -5.96 -12.10
C ASP A 710 13.26 -5.51 -13.49
N ILE A 711 12.30 -6.23 -14.08
CA ILE A 711 11.72 -5.93 -15.39
C ILE A 711 10.26 -5.52 -15.18
N GLY A 712 9.92 -4.27 -15.51
CA GLY A 712 8.53 -3.87 -15.70
C GLY A 712 8.07 -4.23 -17.10
N ALA A 713 6.98 -4.98 -17.24
CA ALA A 713 6.54 -5.53 -18.52
C ALA A 713 5.02 -5.38 -18.76
N ALA A 714 4.65 -5.34 -20.04
CA ALA A 714 3.27 -5.31 -20.50
C ALA A 714 2.84 -6.65 -21.10
N TYR A 715 1.62 -7.06 -20.77
CA TYR A 715 1.03 -8.37 -21.04
C TYR A 715 -0.30 -8.22 -21.78
N ILE A 716 -0.72 -9.24 -22.52
CA ILE A 716 -2.00 -9.26 -23.24
C ILE A 716 -2.83 -10.46 -22.79
N ILE A 717 -4.09 -10.23 -22.43
CA ILE A 717 -5.06 -11.29 -22.19
C ILE A 717 -5.56 -11.86 -23.53
N PRO A 718 -5.59 -13.19 -23.74
CA PRO A 718 -5.95 -13.78 -25.02
C PRO A 718 -7.45 -13.60 -25.35
N ASN A 719 -7.80 -12.47 -25.98
CA ASN A 719 -9.15 -12.19 -26.53
C ASN A 719 -9.12 -11.92 -28.04
N THR A 720 -9.73 -12.81 -28.82
CA THR A 720 -9.65 -12.82 -30.30
C THR A 720 -10.09 -11.52 -31.02
N GLY A 721 -10.79 -10.59 -30.35
CA GLY A 721 -11.25 -9.34 -30.95
C GLY A 721 -10.36 -8.11 -30.74
N ARG A 722 -9.38 -8.14 -29.83
CA ARG A 722 -8.63 -6.93 -29.39
C ARG A 722 -7.10 -7.10 -29.33
N MET A 723 -6.57 -8.30 -29.60
CA MET A 723 -5.13 -8.61 -29.50
C MET A 723 -4.24 -7.66 -30.30
N GLU A 724 -4.57 -7.38 -31.57
CA GLU A 724 -3.77 -6.50 -32.43
C GLU A 724 -3.76 -5.07 -31.88
N ALA A 725 -4.93 -4.54 -31.48
CA ALA A 725 -5.04 -3.20 -30.91
C ALA A 725 -4.29 -3.07 -29.56
N CYS A 726 -4.35 -4.11 -28.72
CA CYS A 726 -3.59 -4.14 -27.46
C CYS A 726 -2.09 -4.17 -27.70
N TYR A 727 -1.63 -4.97 -28.66
CA TYR A 727 -0.22 -5.06 -29.02
C TYR A 727 0.30 -3.74 -29.58
N ASP A 728 -0.44 -3.11 -30.49
CA ASP A 728 -0.08 -1.82 -31.05
C ASP A 728 0.00 -0.75 -29.96
N PHE A 729 -0.92 -0.77 -28.99
CA PHE A 729 -0.92 0.16 -27.86
C PHE A 729 0.28 -0.05 -26.93
N ILE A 730 0.53 -1.27 -26.45
CA ILE A 730 1.66 -1.53 -25.53
C ILE A 730 3.02 -1.37 -26.23
N SER A 731 3.09 -1.59 -27.54
CA SER A 731 4.30 -1.37 -28.33
C SER A 731 4.62 0.11 -28.48
N GLU A 732 3.61 0.97 -28.61
CA GLU A 732 3.81 2.42 -28.58
C GLU A 732 4.15 2.89 -27.17
N LEU A 733 3.44 2.38 -26.15
CA LEU A 733 3.72 2.66 -24.73
C LEU A 733 5.18 2.37 -24.35
N ALA A 734 5.78 1.30 -24.89
CA ALA A 734 7.18 0.94 -24.65
C ALA A 734 8.20 1.97 -25.16
N ARG A 735 7.79 2.92 -26.01
CA ARG A 735 8.62 4.03 -26.53
C ARG A 735 8.47 5.32 -25.73
N HIS A 736 7.71 5.29 -24.64
CA HIS A 736 7.46 6.42 -23.77
C HIS A 736 8.06 6.18 -22.38
N PRO A 737 9.35 6.50 -22.20
CA PRO A 737 10.05 6.22 -20.95
C PRO A 737 9.57 7.08 -19.75
N GLU A 738 8.78 8.11 -19.99
CA GLU A 738 8.31 9.05 -18.97
C GLU A 738 7.26 8.50 -18.01
N PHE A 739 6.48 7.46 -18.37
CA PHE A 739 5.28 7.12 -17.60
C PHE A 739 5.55 6.35 -16.32
N PHE A 740 6.35 5.30 -16.39
CA PHE A 740 6.49 4.34 -15.30
C PHE A 740 7.75 4.55 -14.46
N GLY A 741 8.68 5.41 -14.88
CA GLY A 741 9.98 5.61 -14.24
C GLY A 741 10.94 4.42 -14.40
N GLY A 742 12.22 4.65 -14.12
CA GLY A 742 13.28 3.63 -14.28
C GLY A 742 14.01 3.71 -15.63
N MET A 743 14.85 2.71 -15.89
CA MET A 743 15.68 2.62 -17.08
C MET A 743 14.86 2.09 -18.26
N PRO A 744 14.82 2.76 -19.42
CA PRO A 744 14.15 2.20 -20.59
C PRO A 744 14.69 0.82 -20.98
N ALA A 745 13.81 -0.15 -21.25
CA ALA A 745 14.22 -1.49 -21.65
C ALA A 745 14.68 -1.58 -23.13
N TRP A 746 14.47 -0.50 -23.88
CA TRP A 746 14.79 -0.38 -25.30
C TRP A 746 15.98 0.57 -25.46
N SER A 747 17.03 0.09 -26.12
CA SER A 747 18.28 0.81 -26.31
C SER A 747 18.07 2.13 -27.08
N SER A 748 17.13 2.17 -28.02
CA SER A 748 16.74 3.39 -28.73
C SER A 748 16.20 4.50 -27.81
N GLU A 749 15.67 4.13 -26.64
CA GLU A 749 15.02 5.05 -25.72
C GLU A 749 15.95 5.57 -24.62
N LEU A 750 17.16 5.01 -24.48
CA LEU A 750 18.16 5.50 -23.51
C LEU A 750 18.61 6.94 -23.80
N ASP A 751 18.71 7.31 -25.09
CA ASP A 751 19.05 8.66 -25.55
C ASP A 751 17.81 9.56 -25.78
N ASN A 752 16.61 9.10 -25.41
CA ASN A 752 15.38 9.84 -25.68
C ASN A 752 15.36 11.14 -24.85
N PRO A 753 15.22 12.33 -25.48
CA PRO A 753 15.24 13.60 -24.74
C PRO A 753 14.08 13.75 -23.75
N VAL A 754 13.01 12.96 -23.89
CA VAL A 754 11.89 12.93 -22.94
C VAL A 754 12.30 12.28 -21.62
N LEU A 755 13.27 11.37 -21.60
CA LEU A 755 13.79 10.75 -20.38
C LEU A 755 14.35 11.81 -19.41
N ALA A 756 15.04 12.82 -19.94
CA ALA A 756 15.57 13.94 -19.15
C ALA A 756 14.50 14.85 -18.53
N THR A 757 13.21 14.66 -18.86
CA THR A 757 12.10 15.37 -18.23
C THR A 757 11.67 14.74 -16.91
N THR A 758 12.00 13.46 -16.70
CA THR A 758 11.57 12.68 -15.52
C THR A 758 12.73 12.08 -14.73
N GLN A 759 13.94 12.01 -15.29
CA GLN A 759 15.14 11.42 -14.68
C GLN A 759 16.29 12.43 -14.58
N SER A 760 17.18 12.23 -13.60
CA SER A 760 18.36 13.08 -13.43
C SER A 760 19.43 12.79 -14.49
N GLU A 761 20.40 13.71 -14.64
CA GLU A 761 21.56 13.51 -15.54
C GLU A 761 22.40 12.32 -15.06
N GLU A 762 22.55 12.16 -13.74
CA GLU A 762 23.26 11.06 -13.09
C GLU A 762 22.57 9.70 -13.37
N ALA A 763 21.24 9.64 -13.26
CA ALA A 763 20.48 8.42 -13.53
C ALA A 763 20.60 8.02 -15.01
N THR A 764 20.46 8.99 -15.92
CA THR A 764 20.57 8.76 -17.36
C THR A 764 21.97 8.26 -17.74
N ALA A 765 23.02 8.89 -17.20
CA ALA A 765 24.40 8.45 -17.41
C ALA A 765 24.67 7.03 -16.86
N TYR A 766 24.05 6.69 -15.73
CA TYR A 766 24.13 5.34 -15.19
C TYR A 766 23.42 4.31 -16.09
N TYR A 767 22.24 4.63 -16.65
CA TYR A 767 21.52 3.73 -17.55
C TYR A 767 22.35 3.32 -18.77
N GLU A 768 23.07 4.27 -19.39
CA GLU A 768 24.00 3.98 -20.47
C GLU A 768 25.11 2.99 -20.03
N ALA A 769 25.72 3.24 -18.86
CA ALA A 769 26.76 2.38 -18.31
C ALA A 769 26.25 0.98 -17.93
N PHE A 770 25.00 0.88 -17.47
CA PHE A 770 24.34 -0.37 -17.13
C PHE A 770 24.02 -1.19 -18.39
N ALA A 771 23.47 -0.56 -19.44
CA ALA A 771 23.25 -1.19 -20.73
C ALA A 771 24.56 -1.74 -21.33
N ASP A 772 25.63 -0.96 -21.25
CA ASP A 772 26.96 -1.40 -21.67
C ASP A 772 27.42 -2.63 -20.88
N THR A 773 27.14 -2.70 -19.57
CA THR A 773 27.51 -3.83 -18.71
C THR A 773 26.73 -5.09 -19.06
N LEU A 774 25.41 -4.99 -19.29
CA LEU A 774 24.58 -6.11 -19.74
C LEU A 774 25.03 -6.70 -21.09
N SER A 775 25.72 -5.91 -21.92
CA SER A 775 26.28 -6.39 -23.19
C SER A 775 27.59 -7.19 -23.06
N GLN A 776 28.22 -7.19 -21.87
CA GLN A 776 29.52 -7.84 -21.64
C GLN A 776 29.34 -9.34 -21.38
N PRO A 777 30.23 -10.21 -21.88
CA PRO A 777 30.08 -11.67 -21.73
C PRO A 777 30.40 -12.20 -20.31
N ASP A 778 30.97 -11.37 -19.45
CA ASP A 778 31.38 -11.68 -18.08
C ASP A 778 30.43 -11.08 -17.03
N HIS A 779 29.28 -10.52 -17.44
CA HIS A 779 28.25 -10.15 -16.48
C HIS A 779 27.62 -11.41 -15.87
N VAL A 780 27.23 -11.31 -14.60
CA VAL A 780 26.46 -12.32 -13.91
C VAL A 780 25.24 -11.64 -13.32
N GLU A 781 24.07 -12.19 -13.62
CA GLU A 781 22.81 -11.64 -13.17
C GLU A 781 22.33 -12.34 -11.90
N PHE A 782 22.02 -11.54 -10.88
CA PHE A 782 21.25 -11.99 -9.72
C PHE A 782 19.82 -11.49 -9.84
N GLN A 783 18.87 -12.37 -9.54
CA GLN A 783 17.46 -12.00 -9.47
C GLN A 783 17.23 -11.07 -8.27
N SER A 784 16.43 -10.01 -8.46
CA SER A 784 15.97 -9.19 -7.34
C SER A 784 14.84 -9.92 -6.60
N MET A 785 14.84 -9.78 -5.27
CA MET A 785 13.87 -10.43 -4.38
C MET A 785 12.44 -9.86 -4.52
N ILE A 786 12.29 -8.69 -5.15
CA ILE A 786 11.01 -7.97 -5.27
C ILE A 786 10.14 -8.50 -6.42
N SER A 787 10.74 -8.95 -7.53
CA SER A 787 10.01 -9.45 -8.71
C SER A 787 9.69 -10.94 -8.69
N SER A 788 10.20 -11.69 -7.71
CA SER A 788 10.19 -13.14 -7.73
C SER A 788 8.94 -13.73 -7.07
N GLN A 789 7.95 -14.20 -7.84
CA GLN A 789 6.76 -14.84 -7.23
C GLN A 789 6.63 -16.36 -7.39
N VAL A 790 7.00 -17.03 -8.49
CA VAL A 790 6.73 -18.52 -8.55
C VAL A 790 7.81 -19.37 -9.27
N GLY A 791 8.98 -18.80 -9.61
CA GLY A 791 10.15 -19.59 -10.03
C GLY A 791 11.22 -19.80 -8.94
N VAL A 792 11.03 -19.17 -7.78
CA VAL A 792 12.14 -18.74 -6.90
C VAL A 792 12.00 -19.28 -5.48
N ILE A 793 10.97 -20.09 -5.17
CA ILE A 793 10.95 -20.78 -3.86
C ILE A 793 12.21 -21.64 -3.71
N ASP A 794 12.66 -22.31 -4.78
CA ASP A 794 13.88 -23.11 -4.74
C ASP A 794 15.13 -22.25 -4.47
N ASP A 795 15.27 -21.15 -5.18
CA ASP A 795 16.42 -20.24 -5.07
C ASP A 795 16.42 -19.51 -3.71
N LEU A 796 15.25 -19.07 -3.26
CA LEU A 796 15.03 -18.46 -1.96
C LEU A 796 15.37 -19.45 -0.85
N ILE A 797 14.80 -20.66 -0.85
CA ILE A 797 15.07 -21.69 0.16
C ILE A 797 16.57 -22.05 0.15
N THR A 798 17.15 -22.19 -1.03
CA THR A 798 18.57 -22.49 -1.18
C THR A 798 19.45 -21.36 -0.62
N SER A 799 19.06 -20.10 -0.81
CA SER A 799 19.77 -18.93 -0.28
C SER A 799 19.72 -18.84 1.26
N ILE A 800 18.66 -19.33 1.90
CA ILE A 800 18.52 -19.29 3.38
C ILE A 800 19.69 -20.00 4.07
N TRP A 801 20.08 -21.19 3.61
CA TRP A 801 21.21 -21.90 4.22
C TRP A 801 22.54 -21.18 4.01
N LEU A 802 22.71 -20.51 2.87
CA LEU A 802 23.88 -19.67 2.61
C LEU A 802 23.90 -18.47 3.57
N TYR A 803 22.77 -17.79 3.75
CA TYR A 803 22.67 -16.64 4.66
C TYR A 803 22.79 -17.03 6.13
N ARG A 804 22.29 -18.20 6.55
CA ARG A 804 22.55 -18.74 7.90
C ARG A 804 24.04 -18.98 8.15
N ALA A 805 24.78 -19.44 7.14
CA ALA A 805 26.23 -19.55 7.26
C ALA A 805 26.91 -18.17 7.37
N PHE A 806 26.36 -17.13 6.74
CA PHE A 806 26.84 -15.76 6.89
C PHE A 806 26.56 -15.23 8.30
N ASP A 807 25.32 -15.42 8.80
CA ASP A 807 24.90 -15.02 10.14
C ASP A 807 25.79 -15.67 11.20
N ALA A 808 25.98 -16.99 11.14
CA ALA A 808 26.84 -17.70 12.07
C ALA A 808 28.29 -17.16 12.06
N TYR A 809 28.81 -16.79 10.89
CA TYR A 809 30.16 -16.24 10.79
C TYR A 809 30.27 -14.80 11.33
N VAL A 810 29.33 -13.93 10.98
CA VAL A 810 29.38 -12.50 11.30
C VAL A 810 28.91 -12.24 12.73
N LEU A 811 27.81 -12.84 13.15
CA LEU A 811 27.14 -12.60 14.42
C LEU A 811 27.64 -13.51 15.55
N GLU A 812 28.05 -14.75 15.23
CA GLU A 812 28.40 -15.77 16.23
C GLU A 812 29.88 -16.19 16.23
N ASP A 813 30.72 -15.58 15.39
CA ASP A 813 32.14 -15.94 15.22
C ASP A 813 32.39 -17.44 14.86
N ALA A 814 31.45 -18.08 14.16
CA ALA A 814 31.56 -19.48 13.75
C ALA A 814 32.66 -19.73 12.69
N ASP A 815 32.98 -21.00 12.41
CA ASP A 815 33.93 -21.36 11.34
C ASP A 815 33.26 -21.32 9.96
N LEU A 816 33.51 -20.26 9.19
CA LEU A 816 32.88 -20.06 7.88
C LEU A 816 33.00 -21.27 6.93
N VAL A 817 34.13 -21.99 6.94
CA VAL A 817 34.30 -23.11 6.00
C VAL A 817 33.38 -24.27 6.40
N ALA A 818 33.31 -24.60 7.68
CA ALA A 818 32.41 -25.62 8.19
C ALA A 818 30.94 -25.27 7.93
N GLU A 819 30.54 -24.02 8.15
CA GLU A 819 29.16 -23.56 7.91
C GLU A 819 28.80 -23.60 6.42
N LEU A 820 29.69 -23.17 5.52
CA LEU A 820 29.47 -23.24 4.07
C LEU A 820 29.44 -24.68 3.54
N GLU A 821 30.26 -25.58 4.09
CA GLU A 821 30.22 -27.01 3.76
C GLU A 821 28.86 -27.61 4.14
N GLN A 822 28.34 -27.27 5.32
CA GLN A 822 27.04 -27.75 5.79
C GLN A 822 25.89 -27.15 4.98
N ALA A 823 25.92 -25.84 4.72
CA ALA A 823 24.94 -25.15 3.89
C ALA A 823 24.85 -25.75 2.49
N GLN A 824 25.98 -26.09 1.87
CA GLN A 824 25.99 -26.68 0.53
C GLN A 824 25.37 -28.08 0.52
N VAL A 825 25.58 -28.87 1.58
CA VAL A 825 24.93 -30.18 1.72
C VAL A 825 23.43 -30.02 1.79
N TYR A 826 22.92 -29.12 2.64
CA TYR A 826 21.48 -28.88 2.74
C TYR A 826 20.87 -28.37 1.43
N ALA A 827 21.46 -27.35 0.83
CA ALA A 827 21.00 -26.84 -0.45
C ALA A 827 20.98 -27.92 -1.55
N GLN A 828 22.02 -28.76 -1.62
CA GLN A 828 22.10 -29.81 -2.64
C GLN A 828 21.08 -30.95 -2.40
N ASP A 829 20.86 -31.33 -1.14
CA ASP A 829 19.88 -32.34 -0.76
C ASP A 829 18.46 -31.84 -1.03
N PHE A 830 18.18 -30.57 -0.75
CA PHE A 830 16.92 -29.91 -1.09
C PHE A 830 16.66 -29.88 -2.60
N ILE A 831 17.61 -29.40 -3.42
CA ILE A 831 17.48 -29.40 -4.89
C ILE A 831 17.23 -30.83 -5.41
N THR A 832 17.84 -31.84 -4.81
CA THR A 832 17.61 -33.24 -5.17
C THR A 832 16.20 -33.71 -4.82
N CYS A 833 15.67 -33.30 -3.66
CA CYS A 833 14.32 -33.61 -3.22
C CYS A 833 13.27 -32.89 -4.09
N ALA A 834 13.39 -31.57 -4.24
CA ALA A 834 12.49 -30.74 -5.04
C ALA A 834 12.47 -31.21 -6.51
N GLY A 835 13.63 -31.51 -7.10
CA GLY A 835 13.72 -32.03 -8.46
C GLY A 835 13.13 -33.44 -8.68
N ALA A 836 12.76 -34.15 -7.60
CA ALA A 836 12.06 -35.43 -7.69
C ALA A 836 10.53 -35.28 -7.63
N LEU A 837 10.01 -34.09 -7.29
CA LEU A 837 8.59 -33.78 -7.33
C LEU A 837 8.10 -33.78 -8.79
N PRO A 838 6.84 -34.19 -9.05
CA PRO A 838 6.26 -34.05 -10.37
C PRO A 838 6.22 -32.56 -10.77
N PRO A 839 6.38 -32.19 -12.04
CA PRO A 839 6.24 -30.80 -12.44
C PRO A 839 4.80 -30.32 -12.20
N PHE A 840 4.64 -29.12 -11.64
CA PHE A 840 3.33 -28.48 -11.44
C PHE A 840 2.53 -28.39 -12.75
N GLU A 841 1.31 -28.93 -12.74
CA GLU A 841 0.35 -28.79 -13.85
C GLU A 841 -0.73 -27.75 -13.51
N SER A 842 -0.64 -26.56 -14.14
CA SER A 842 -1.61 -25.49 -13.95
C SER A 842 -3.04 -25.92 -14.32
N GLY A 843 -3.99 -25.70 -13.40
CA GLY A 843 -5.41 -26.01 -13.59
C GLY A 843 -5.85 -27.42 -13.15
N THR A 844 -4.91 -28.31 -12.79
CA THR A 844 -5.22 -29.61 -12.15
C THR A 844 -4.67 -29.74 -10.75
N ASP A 845 -3.50 -29.17 -10.51
CA ASP A 845 -2.81 -29.28 -9.22
C ASP A 845 -3.13 -28.06 -8.34
N ASP A 846 -3.26 -28.30 -7.03
CA ASP A 846 -3.49 -27.24 -6.05
C ASP A 846 -2.15 -26.59 -5.69
N VAL A 847 -2.06 -25.26 -5.87
CA VAL A 847 -0.82 -24.50 -5.63
C VAL A 847 -0.37 -24.59 -4.16
N GLN A 848 -1.30 -24.61 -3.21
CA GLN A 848 -0.94 -24.74 -1.80
C GLN A 848 -0.41 -26.15 -1.50
N GLU A 849 -1.08 -27.20 -2.00
CA GLU A 849 -0.64 -28.59 -1.80
C GLU A 849 0.74 -28.81 -2.41
N TYR A 850 0.98 -28.32 -3.63
CA TYR A 850 2.29 -28.38 -4.29
C TYR A 850 3.38 -27.61 -3.53
N THR A 851 3.05 -26.40 -3.03
CA THR A 851 3.98 -25.59 -2.22
C THR A 851 4.34 -26.29 -0.91
N LEU A 852 3.39 -26.98 -0.28
CA LEU A 852 3.64 -27.78 0.93
C LEU A 852 4.59 -28.94 0.66
N GLU A 853 4.51 -29.59 -0.50
CA GLU A 853 5.46 -30.64 -0.89
C GLU A 853 6.90 -30.09 -1.03
N TYR A 854 7.06 -28.88 -1.56
CA TYR A 854 8.35 -28.18 -1.65
C TYR A 854 8.91 -27.81 -0.27
N VAL A 855 8.09 -27.22 0.59
CA VAL A 855 8.47 -26.88 1.97
C VAL A 855 8.84 -28.14 2.76
N GLN A 856 8.13 -29.25 2.55
CA GLN A 856 8.45 -30.53 3.20
C GLN A 856 9.85 -31.03 2.79
N CYS A 857 10.26 -30.86 1.53
CA CYS A 857 11.63 -31.18 1.11
C CYS A 857 12.68 -30.38 1.88
N ALA A 858 12.42 -29.10 2.18
CA ALA A 858 13.31 -28.27 2.99
C ALA A 858 13.37 -28.76 4.45
N ILE A 859 12.22 -29.08 5.06
CA ILE A 859 12.13 -29.59 6.44
C ILE A 859 12.79 -30.97 6.60
N ASP A 860 12.59 -31.87 5.63
CA ASP A 860 13.19 -33.20 5.65
C ASP A 860 14.73 -33.14 5.52
N THR A 861 15.23 -32.10 4.86
CA THR A 861 16.66 -31.85 4.69
C THR A 861 17.28 -31.19 5.93
N ASP A 862 16.61 -30.19 6.48
CA ASP A 862 16.98 -29.47 7.69
C ASP A 862 15.74 -29.21 8.55
N SER A 863 15.61 -29.94 9.66
CA SER A 863 14.43 -29.84 10.52
C SER A 863 14.23 -28.46 11.15
N SER A 864 15.29 -27.63 11.23
CA SER A 864 15.17 -26.25 11.72
C SER A 864 14.40 -25.34 10.76
N MET A 865 14.21 -25.75 9.50
CA MET A 865 13.35 -25.04 8.56
C MET A 865 11.87 -25.09 8.96
N SER A 866 11.46 -26.02 9.85
CA SER A 866 10.08 -26.08 10.35
C SER A 866 9.67 -24.84 11.14
N GLU A 867 10.60 -24.22 11.88
CA GLU A 867 10.36 -22.98 12.63
C GLU A 867 10.12 -21.80 11.67
N LEU A 868 10.82 -21.80 10.54
CA LEU A 868 10.76 -20.76 9.51
C LEU A 868 9.49 -20.85 8.63
N PHE A 869 8.86 -22.03 8.55
CA PHE A 869 7.62 -22.27 7.80
C PHE A 869 6.41 -22.62 8.69
N GLY A 870 6.49 -22.40 10.00
CA GLY A 870 5.46 -22.81 10.97
C GLY A 870 4.05 -22.26 10.70
N ALA A 871 3.95 -21.12 10.00
CA ALA A 871 2.69 -20.51 9.58
C ALA A 871 2.01 -21.20 8.36
N VAL A 872 2.71 -22.08 7.64
CA VAL A 872 2.22 -22.71 6.39
C VAL A 872 1.41 -23.98 6.67
N GLY A 873 1.25 -24.41 7.93
CA GLY A 873 0.32 -25.51 8.29
C GLY A 873 0.82 -26.92 7.99
N VAL A 874 2.14 -27.14 7.93
CA VAL A 874 2.74 -28.47 7.81
C VAL A 874 2.73 -29.14 9.20
N ASN A 875 1.92 -30.21 9.36
CA ASN A 875 1.85 -31.01 10.60
C ASN A 875 2.90 -32.14 10.65
#